data_AF-A0A849QD91-F1
#
_entry.id   AF-A0A849QD91-F1
#
_cell.length_a   1.000
_cell.length_b   1.000
_cell.length_c   1.000
_cell.angle_alpha   90.00
_cell.angle_beta   90.00
_cell.angle_gamma   90.00
#
_symmetry.space_group_name_H-M   'P 1'
#
loop_
_entity.id
_entity.type
_entity.pdbx_description
1 polymer ?
#
loop_
_entity_poly.entity_id
_entity_poly.type
_entity_poly.pdbx_seq_one_letter_code
_entity_poly.pdbx_strand_id
1 'polypeptide(L)'
;MSGPSRKKVQAPSTIEAIRMASVSVLGVSTSRGNPLGSAIGSGSMMEQNSEAVAMNVSSLIFAIRDALRRTEGLELISLEWNLDRAQGSEVLPEQLSIAGASSSEVSSHVCVLSWEEGIVDPFKIDNHMQRLSKKIADVEAAVVNSNLDYETDGMTILRKFTDRLNSVVFVEMMDRQFKGSWDSIQLKSENIDEESVIKLQYRDDFTTLPPGMTILERTDLRFGSPQLSEIDHINHFKRRILTPSAIETISSSIANTGRAILAELNAYAYGIEEVDIVRASIAALVRFLGSEHVEIRELDSLKRKTNEFDSLLTETVDSFEMVVEKHVGSGLILSLSEHKSTLISEIESDKTRFDGFKIELAKDLVNHLMESVKREFPIDNKLRAWKLKSTMRYFVAYAKKVSQYFVLDLQQYLIVGATRRAIFDTMQSFRDALSNQEMGPTETMQFYRFFDDLYSQLNAVIGKKAFEGSKQEHPAELLSVIVSDIRESFEKVDAWSLISFEDVARVVRLEIENNHSTGVSEDSSTLSDTGIALQNLLSDFETLVADVVPDVADHLLSKALISETIDAVQNEGVDLAEALLSIIDKQSEKPAMWNAEARLWVEDFRVQGTDDKLSTNLMHFLQFIHDKAGRRGTARSIVERIASEANVREQEYQILIREWEQECHVIEAENEKIRAHNEKRDALFQQAQSQFNEEMAQYESIREKRRLAQASLDSTGVIIPDKPNPPRSMELRIADIDAEYSPNLSENPIPPKPELSQETSLYVELRDTMTQNVSMMNEYQEKMETIFLERLKQLQSDGLTATETISLSIGDELLEYLMVSVIRGLSRLLPRPTRAYLRNPDSPDFIYVVTYEQRESELTIRIGESKMGGAV
;
A
#
# COMPACT_ATOMS: atom_id res chain seq x y z
N MET A 1 -53.02 -2.01 -5.72
CA MET A 1 -53.81 -1.98 -4.46
C MET A 1 -52.82 -1.98 -3.30
N SER A 2 -52.91 -0.99 -2.41
CA SER A 2 -52.03 -0.83 -1.25
C SER A 2 -52.36 -1.92 -0.21
N GLY A 3 -51.56 -2.97 -0.17
CA GLY A 3 -51.58 -3.94 0.93
C GLY A 3 -51.20 -3.26 2.25
N PRO A 4 -51.63 -3.80 3.40
CA PRO A 4 -51.27 -3.23 4.69
C PRO A 4 -49.74 -3.23 4.81
N SER A 5 -49.14 -2.10 5.17
CA SER A 5 -47.71 -2.03 5.46
C SER A 5 -47.41 -3.00 6.61
N ARG A 6 -46.99 -4.23 6.29
CA ARG A 6 -46.47 -5.18 7.26
C ARG A 6 -45.29 -4.47 7.93
N LYS A 7 -45.41 -4.16 9.22
CA LYS A 7 -44.23 -3.83 10.04
C LYS A 7 -43.29 -5.01 9.85
N LYS A 8 -42.13 -4.79 9.20
CA LYS A 8 -41.05 -5.79 9.18
C LYS A 8 -40.87 -6.27 10.61
N VAL A 9 -40.92 -7.59 10.83
CA VAL A 9 -40.70 -8.14 12.16
C VAL A 9 -39.20 -8.01 12.39
N GLN A 10 -38.78 -6.86 12.89
CA GLN A 10 -37.56 -6.77 13.68
C GLN A 10 -37.79 -7.76 14.81
N ALA A 11 -37.02 -8.83 14.94
CA ALA A 11 -37.16 -9.74 16.08
C ALA A 11 -36.87 -8.95 17.37
N PRO A 12 -37.81 -8.83 18.34
CA PRO A 12 -37.45 -8.15 19.59
C PRO A 12 -38.02 -8.81 20.85
N SER A 13 -37.19 -8.93 21.87
CA SER A 13 -37.61 -8.73 23.26
C SER A 13 -36.73 -7.64 23.87
N THR A 14 -37.35 -6.71 24.60
CA THR A 14 -36.93 -5.32 24.85
C THR A 14 -35.74 -5.16 25.82
N ILE A 15 -35.13 -6.24 26.30
CA ILE A 15 -33.91 -6.26 27.15
C ILE A 15 -32.76 -6.96 26.41
N GLU A 16 -33.06 -7.90 25.51
CA GLU A 16 -32.12 -8.54 24.60
C GLU A 16 -31.72 -7.61 23.45
N ALA A 17 -32.66 -6.79 22.96
CA ALA A 17 -32.38 -5.61 22.14
C ALA A 17 -31.60 -4.48 22.86
N ILE A 18 -31.35 -4.61 24.18
CA ILE A 18 -30.60 -3.65 25.00
C ILE A 18 -29.28 -4.26 25.52
N ARG A 19 -29.10 -5.59 25.45
CA ARG A 19 -27.94 -6.33 25.98
C ARG A 19 -27.15 -7.17 24.97
N MET A 20 -27.67 -7.40 23.77
CA MET A 20 -27.05 -8.29 22.79
C MET A 20 -26.46 -7.51 21.61
N ALA A 21 -25.18 -7.17 21.56
CA ALA A 21 -24.12 -7.15 22.56
C ALA A 21 -23.01 -6.31 21.91
N SER A 22 -22.42 -5.37 22.64
CA SER A 22 -21.16 -4.76 22.21
C SER A 22 -20.12 -5.85 22.07
N VAL A 23 -19.66 -6.15 20.86
CA VAL A 23 -18.56 -7.11 20.69
C VAL A 23 -17.36 -6.55 21.43
N SER A 24 -16.91 -7.25 22.47
CA SER A 24 -15.70 -6.93 23.23
C SER A 24 -14.68 -8.00 22.90
N VAL A 25 -13.64 -7.61 22.16
CA VAL A 25 -12.48 -8.44 21.94
C VAL A 25 -11.36 -7.92 22.82
N LEU A 26 -10.99 -8.71 23.83
CA LEU A 26 -9.86 -8.39 24.69
C LEU A 26 -8.62 -9.07 24.10
N GLY A 27 -7.67 -8.23 23.68
CA GLY A 27 -6.33 -8.62 23.27
C GLY A 27 -5.29 -8.25 24.30
N VAL A 28 -4.37 -9.15 24.60
CA VAL A 28 -3.30 -8.96 25.59
C VAL A 28 -1.98 -9.46 25.02
N SER A 29 -0.91 -8.69 25.19
CA SER A 29 0.46 -9.16 24.93
C SER A 29 1.15 -9.48 26.24
N THR A 30 1.68 -10.70 26.36
CA THR A 30 2.61 -11.07 27.45
C THR A 30 3.93 -10.30 27.37
N SER A 31 4.77 -10.37 28.40
CA SER A 31 6.09 -9.72 28.40
C SER A 31 7.01 -10.28 27.31
N ARG A 32 6.79 -11.55 26.90
CA ARG A 32 7.49 -12.19 25.77
C ARG A 32 6.91 -11.86 24.38
N GLY A 33 5.88 -11.01 24.31
CA GLY A 33 5.22 -10.63 23.06
C GLY A 33 4.20 -11.65 22.53
N ASN A 34 3.90 -12.73 23.27
CA ASN A 34 2.87 -13.69 22.85
C ASN A 34 1.48 -13.05 22.98
N PRO A 35 0.65 -13.06 21.92
CA PRO A 35 -0.72 -12.58 21.97
C PRO A 35 -1.63 -13.61 22.68
N LEU A 36 -2.51 -13.08 23.53
CA LEU A 36 -3.55 -13.79 24.26
C LEU A 36 -4.86 -13.02 24.10
N GLY A 37 -6.00 -13.71 24.04
CA GLY A 37 -7.25 -12.99 24.02
C GLY A 37 -8.46 -13.88 23.90
N SER A 38 -9.61 -13.27 24.13
CA SER A 38 -10.91 -13.86 23.81
C SER A 38 -11.87 -12.79 23.32
N ALA A 39 -12.84 -13.22 22.52
CA ALA A 39 -13.94 -12.41 22.06
C ALA A 39 -15.23 -12.81 22.78
N ILE A 40 -16.01 -11.82 23.22
CA ILE A 40 -17.36 -12.02 23.74
C ILE A 40 -18.30 -11.11 22.96
N GLY A 41 -19.39 -11.65 22.44
CA GLY A 41 -20.44 -10.86 21.79
C GLY A 41 -21.56 -11.72 21.19
N SER A 42 -22.54 -11.07 20.55
CA SER A 42 -23.77 -11.72 20.10
C SER A 42 -23.55 -12.45 18.77
N GLY A 43 -23.51 -13.77 18.84
CA GLY A 43 -23.41 -14.67 17.70
C GLY A 43 -22.79 -15.97 18.17
N SER A 44 -23.50 -17.09 17.99
CA SER A 44 -23.02 -18.41 18.43
C SER A 44 -21.65 -18.75 17.84
N MET A 45 -21.36 -18.26 16.62
CA MET A 45 -20.11 -18.55 15.92
C MET A 45 -18.94 -17.73 16.45
N MET A 46 -19.17 -16.49 16.90
CA MET A 46 -18.10 -15.67 17.47
C MET A 46 -17.65 -16.18 18.84
N GLU A 47 -18.58 -16.64 19.68
CA GLU A 47 -18.24 -17.28 20.96
C GLU A 47 -17.47 -18.60 20.74
N GLN A 48 -17.91 -19.42 19.77
CA GLN A 48 -17.23 -20.67 19.40
C GLN A 48 -15.81 -20.46 18.85
N ASN A 49 -15.53 -19.31 18.22
CA ASN A 49 -14.24 -18.98 17.62
C ASN A 49 -13.54 -17.83 18.36
N SER A 50 -13.87 -17.63 19.64
CA SER A 50 -13.49 -16.45 20.41
C SER A 50 -11.99 -16.21 20.50
N GLU A 51 -11.19 -17.28 20.65
CA GLU A 51 -9.72 -17.21 20.68
C GLU A 51 -9.16 -16.77 19.31
N ALA A 52 -9.64 -17.36 18.21
CA ALA A 52 -9.18 -17.04 16.86
C ALA A 52 -9.47 -15.57 16.51
N VAL A 53 -10.70 -15.11 16.76
CA VAL A 53 -11.10 -13.70 16.55
C VAL A 53 -10.19 -12.77 17.35
N ALA A 54 -9.92 -13.10 18.62
CA ALA A 54 -9.12 -12.25 19.46
C ALA A 54 -7.66 -12.18 19.03
N MET A 55 -7.06 -13.29 18.62
CA MET A 55 -5.67 -13.32 18.14
C MET A 55 -5.51 -12.52 16.84
N ASN A 56 -6.47 -12.65 15.91
CA ASN A 56 -6.46 -11.93 14.64
C ASN A 56 -6.64 -10.43 14.85
N VAL A 57 -7.64 -10.01 15.64
CA VAL A 57 -7.87 -8.59 15.95
C VAL A 57 -6.71 -7.97 16.74
N SER A 58 -6.15 -8.68 17.72
CA SER A 58 -5.02 -8.18 18.53
C SER A 58 -3.80 -7.86 17.67
N SER A 59 -3.50 -8.72 16.68
CA SER A 59 -2.36 -8.53 15.79
C SER A 59 -2.50 -7.26 14.96
N LEU A 60 -3.71 -6.94 14.50
CA LEU A 60 -4.01 -5.70 13.77
C LEU A 60 -3.82 -4.45 14.64
N ILE A 61 -4.22 -4.51 15.91
CA ILE A 61 -4.02 -3.42 16.87
C ILE A 61 -2.54 -3.24 17.19
N PHE A 62 -1.82 -4.33 17.41
CA PHE A 62 -0.40 -4.33 17.75
C PHE A 62 0.45 -3.76 16.60
N ALA A 63 0.08 -3.99 15.35
CA ALA A 63 0.76 -3.39 14.20
C ALA A 63 0.79 -1.85 14.27
N ILE A 64 -0.35 -1.21 14.60
CA ILE A 64 -0.40 0.26 14.77
C ILE A 64 0.36 0.70 16.03
N ARG A 65 0.11 0.03 17.16
CA ARG A 65 0.75 0.36 18.44
C ARG A 65 2.27 0.30 18.33
N ASP A 66 2.79 -0.79 17.80
CA ASP A 66 4.23 -1.03 17.72
C ASP A 66 4.89 -0.13 16.69
N ALA A 67 4.20 0.24 15.61
CA ALA A 67 4.69 1.26 14.68
C ALA A 67 4.86 2.60 15.41
N LEU A 68 3.80 3.13 16.04
CA LEU A 68 3.84 4.41 16.75
C LEU A 68 4.82 4.43 17.93
N ARG A 69 4.94 3.32 18.66
CA ARG A 69 5.90 3.19 19.76
C ARG A 69 7.34 3.19 19.24
N ARG A 70 7.61 2.52 18.11
CA ARG A 70 8.96 2.37 17.57
C ARG A 70 9.45 3.65 16.88
N THR A 71 8.57 4.36 16.18
CA THR A 71 8.92 5.60 15.46
C THR A 71 8.90 6.83 16.35
N GLU A 72 7.92 6.95 17.26
CA GLU A 72 7.67 8.18 18.03
C GLU A 72 7.73 8.01 19.54
N GLY A 73 7.88 6.78 20.04
CA GLY A 73 7.78 6.48 21.48
C GLY A 73 6.37 6.67 22.04
N LEU A 74 5.34 6.72 21.19
CA LEU A 74 3.97 7.00 21.61
C LEU A 74 3.19 5.73 21.94
N GLU A 75 2.39 5.80 23.00
CA GLU A 75 1.43 4.79 23.40
C GLU A 75 0.05 5.10 22.80
N LEU A 76 -0.59 4.08 22.22
CA LEU A 76 -1.95 4.17 21.71
C LEU A 76 -2.96 4.10 22.88
N ILE A 77 -3.67 5.19 23.15
CA ILE A 77 -4.76 5.21 24.14
C ILE A 77 -6.04 4.67 23.50
N SER A 78 -6.46 5.27 22.38
CA SER A 78 -7.65 4.82 21.66
C SER A 78 -7.69 5.23 20.19
N LEU A 79 -8.46 4.48 19.41
CA LEU A 79 -8.84 4.73 18.02
C LEU A 79 -10.36 4.61 17.89
N GLU A 80 -10.98 5.52 17.14
CA GLU A 80 -12.43 5.56 16.95
C GLU A 80 -12.77 5.65 15.46
N TRP A 81 -13.67 4.77 15.03
CA TRP A 81 -14.29 4.82 13.71
C TRP A 81 -15.80 4.93 13.85
N ASN A 82 -16.40 5.89 13.17
CA ASN A 82 -17.85 5.88 12.94
C ASN A 82 -18.17 4.86 11.85
N LEU A 83 -19.31 4.20 11.96
CA LEU A 83 -19.71 3.13 11.05
C LEU A 83 -20.86 3.65 10.18
N ASP A 84 -20.50 4.16 9.00
CA ASP A 84 -21.49 4.55 8.00
C ASP A 84 -22.26 3.31 7.54
N ARG A 85 -23.58 3.44 7.38
CA ARG A 85 -24.45 2.31 7.03
C ARG A 85 -25.12 2.46 5.68
N ALA A 86 -25.20 1.37 4.93
CA ALA A 86 -26.16 1.25 3.84
C ALA A 86 -27.61 1.35 4.36
N GLN A 87 -28.54 1.79 3.51
CA GLN A 87 -29.96 1.84 3.89
C GLN A 87 -30.48 0.43 4.23
N GLY A 88 -31.05 0.26 5.43
CA GLY A 88 -31.50 -1.05 5.92
C GLY A 88 -32.53 -0.94 7.04
N SER A 89 -33.28 -2.01 7.26
CA SER A 89 -34.25 -2.11 8.36
C SER A 89 -33.69 -2.69 9.66
N GLU A 90 -32.43 -3.11 9.64
CA GLU A 90 -31.72 -3.70 10.79
C GLU A 90 -31.06 -2.60 11.61
N VAL A 91 -31.03 -2.79 12.93
CA VAL A 91 -30.19 -2.00 13.82
C VAL A 91 -28.78 -2.58 13.64
N LEU A 92 -27.79 -1.74 13.33
CA LEU A 92 -26.37 -2.10 13.23
C LEU A 92 -25.54 -1.19 14.16
N PRO A 93 -24.34 -1.63 14.60
CA PRO A 93 -23.43 -0.78 15.37
C PRO A 93 -23.11 0.53 14.64
N GLU A 94 -22.96 1.62 15.39
CA GLU A 94 -22.67 2.97 14.86
C GLU A 94 -21.21 3.38 15.08
N GLN A 95 -20.48 2.72 15.99
CA GLN A 95 -19.08 3.06 16.26
C GLN A 95 -18.24 1.80 16.54
N LEU A 96 -17.04 1.75 15.98
CA LEU A 96 -15.97 0.85 16.37
C LEU A 96 -14.96 1.66 17.19
N SER A 97 -14.65 1.20 18.39
CA SER A 97 -13.67 1.84 19.27
C SER A 97 -12.65 0.82 19.75
N ILE A 98 -11.39 1.19 19.69
CA ILE A 98 -10.30 0.43 20.29
C ILE A 98 -9.73 1.29 21.40
N ALA A 99 -9.55 0.72 22.58
CA ALA A 99 -8.88 1.39 23.66
C ALA A 99 -7.90 0.42 24.31
N GLY A 100 -6.70 0.90 24.61
CA GLY A 100 -5.63 0.08 25.15
C GLY A 100 -4.78 0.83 26.14
N ALA A 101 -4.08 0.06 26.95
CA ALA A 101 -3.09 0.57 27.87
C ALA A 101 -1.99 -0.45 28.05
N SER A 102 -0.83 0.02 28.46
CA SER A 102 0.30 -0.80 28.85
C SER A 102 0.66 -0.60 30.32
N SER A 103 1.19 -1.66 30.92
CA SER A 103 1.84 -1.58 32.23
C SER A 103 3.05 -2.50 32.19
N SER A 104 4.25 -1.93 32.34
CA SER A 104 5.52 -2.61 32.09
C SER A 104 5.65 -3.11 30.64
N GLU A 105 6.02 -4.38 30.41
CA GLU A 105 6.12 -4.98 29.08
C GLU A 105 4.79 -5.60 28.60
N VAL A 106 3.80 -5.71 29.49
CA VAL A 106 2.48 -6.26 29.19
C VAL A 106 1.53 -5.15 28.75
N SER A 107 0.76 -5.41 27.70
CA SER A 107 -0.26 -4.47 27.22
C SER A 107 -1.59 -5.16 27.00
N SER A 108 -2.67 -4.41 27.15
CA SER A 108 -4.03 -4.92 27.00
C SER A 108 -4.88 -3.92 26.23
N HIS A 109 -5.66 -4.43 25.28
CA HIS A 109 -6.49 -3.65 24.38
C HIS A 109 -7.87 -4.29 24.32
N VAL A 110 -8.89 -3.45 24.29
CA VAL A 110 -10.25 -3.88 24.05
C VAL A 110 -10.76 -3.23 22.76
N CYS A 111 -11.28 -4.06 21.87
CA CYS A 111 -12.01 -3.62 20.69
C CYS A 111 -13.51 -3.75 20.96
N VAL A 112 -14.24 -2.65 20.75
CA VAL A 112 -15.64 -2.47 21.13
C VAL A 112 -16.46 -2.06 19.92
N LEU A 113 -17.51 -2.82 19.60
CA LEU A 113 -18.57 -2.37 18.70
C LEU A 113 -19.70 -1.74 19.53
N SER A 114 -19.88 -0.42 19.39
CA SER A 114 -20.93 0.35 20.06
C SER A 114 -22.11 0.62 19.13
N TRP A 115 -23.31 0.63 19.70
CA TRP A 115 -24.58 0.83 18.98
C TRP A 115 -25.02 2.29 18.92
N GLU A 116 -24.43 3.17 19.74
CA GLU A 116 -24.59 4.61 19.62
C GLU A 116 -23.18 5.23 19.68
N GLU A 117 -22.96 6.28 18.90
CA GLU A 117 -21.72 7.05 18.89
C GLU A 117 -21.45 7.71 20.26
N GLY A 118 -20.20 7.73 20.70
CA GLY A 118 -19.78 8.49 21.88
C GLY A 118 -20.20 7.88 23.24
N ILE A 119 -20.73 6.65 23.25
CA ILE A 119 -21.01 5.92 24.50
C ILE A 119 -19.70 5.59 25.24
N VAL A 120 -18.68 5.19 24.49
CA VAL A 120 -17.44 4.64 25.03
C VAL A 120 -16.51 5.78 25.44
N ASP A 121 -16.20 5.87 26.74
CA ASP A 121 -15.21 6.82 27.26
C ASP A 121 -13.79 6.19 27.19
N PRO A 122 -12.92 6.64 26.27
CA PRO A 122 -11.62 6.02 26.05
C PRO A 122 -10.69 6.14 27.26
N PHE A 123 -10.78 7.21 28.05
CA PHE A 123 -9.91 7.42 29.21
C PHE A 123 -10.32 6.55 30.40
N LYS A 124 -11.61 6.29 30.58
CA LYS A 124 -12.06 5.31 31.58
C LYS A 124 -11.64 3.89 31.21
N ILE A 125 -11.73 3.53 29.93
CA ILE A 125 -11.27 2.22 29.46
C ILE A 125 -9.76 2.09 29.60
N ASP A 126 -8.98 3.08 29.18
CA ASP A 126 -7.52 3.12 29.35
C ASP A 126 -7.12 2.88 30.81
N ASN A 127 -7.70 3.63 31.76
CA ASN A 127 -7.46 3.43 33.20
C ASN A 127 -7.80 2.01 33.68
N HIS A 128 -8.86 1.42 33.13
CA HIS A 128 -9.25 0.05 33.46
C HIS A 128 -8.28 -0.97 32.84
N MET A 129 -7.91 -0.80 31.57
CA MET A 129 -6.95 -1.61 30.85
C MET A 129 -5.59 -1.57 31.53
N GLN A 130 -5.13 -0.42 32.01
CA GLN A 130 -3.85 -0.31 32.71
C GLN A 130 -3.81 -1.16 33.99
N ARG A 131 -4.91 -1.19 34.75
CA ARG A 131 -5.06 -2.08 35.93
C ARG A 131 -5.08 -3.55 35.52
N LEU A 132 -5.69 -3.85 34.38
CA LEU A 132 -5.78 -5.20 33.84
C LEU A 132 -4.42 -5.69 33.34
N SER A 133 -3.67 -4.88 32.59
CA SER A 133 -2.30 -5.17 32.16
C SER A 133 -1.39 -5.43 33.35
N LYS A 134 -1.50 -4.62 34.42
CA LYS A 134 -0.76 -4.86 35.67
C LYS A 134 -1.11 -6.22 36.30
N LYS A 135 -2.39 -6.56 36.39
CA LYS A 135 -2.82 -7.86 36.95
C LYS A 135 -2.29 -9.03 36.13
N ILE A 136 -2.27 -8.91 34.80
CA ILE A 136 -1.74 -9.96 33.93
C ILE A 136 -0.22 -10.08 34.10
N ALA A 137 0.50 -8.95 34.17
CA ALA A 137 1.93 -8.93 34.46
C ALA A 137 2.25 -9.61 35.80
N ASP A 138 1.46 -9.35 36.86
CA ASP A 138 1.61 -9.99 38.16
C ASP A 138 1.39 -11.52 38.07
N VAL A 139 0.42 -11.97 37.27
CA VAL A 139 0.16 -13.40 37.03
C VAL A 139 1.28 -14.05 36.22
N GLU A 140 1.77 -13.38 35.17
CA GLU A 140 2.88 -13.85 34.34
C GLU A 140 4.16 -13.99 35.18
N ALA A 141 4.47 -13.00 36.01
CA ALA A 141 5.57 -13.08 36.96
C ALA A 141 5.40 -14.26 37.93
N ALA A 142 4.19 -14.52 38.41
CA ALA A 142 3.92 -15.69 39.24
C ALA A 142 4.15 -17.01 38.49
N VAL A 143 3.72 -17.13 37.23
CA VAL A 143 3.95 -18.30 36.38
C VAL A 143 5.44 -18.55 36.20
N VAL A 144 6.20 -17.51 35.82
CA VAL A 144 7.66 -17.59 35.61
C VAL A 144 8.37 -18.02 36.90
N ASN A 145 7.93 -17.52 38.06
CA ASN A 145 8.52 -17.84 39.37
C ASN A 145 8.07 -19.21 39.93
N SER A 146 7.09 -19.88 39.31
CA SER A 146 6.51 -21.13 39.82
C SER A 146 7.19 -22.40 39.28
N ASN A 147 8.26 -22.28 38.50
CA ASN A 147 8.92 -23.40 37.79
C ASN A 147 7.96 -24.21 36.89
N LEU A 148 6.85 -23.61 36.46
CA LEU A 148 5.99 -24.20 35.43
C LEU A 148 6.66 -24.01 34.06
N ASP A 149 6.45 -24.96 33.16
CA ASP A 149 6.84 -24.75 31.77
C ASP A 149 5.99 -23.62 31.18
N TYR A 150 6.67 -22.56 30.74
CA TYR A 150 6.01 -21.32 30.33
C TYR A 150 5.14 -21.55 29.10
N GLU A 151 5.65 -22.30 28.11
CA GLU A 151 5.00 -22.48 26.82
C GLU A 151 3.75 -23.38 26.89
N THR A 152 3.68 -24.31 27.86
CA THR A 152 2.57 -25.24 27.99
C THR A 152 1.61 -24.85 29.12
N ASP A 153 2.00 -25.11 30.36
CA ASP A 153 1.16 -24.89 31.55
C ASP A 153 1.00 -23.40 31.84
N GLY A 154 2.07 -22.62 31.67
CA GLY A 154 2.08 -21.18 31.89
C GLY A 154 1.11 -20.43 30.98
N MET A 155 1.20 -20.64 29.66
CA MET A 155 0.28 -20.05 28.69
C MET A 155 -1.17 -20.49 28.91
N THR A 156 -1.41 -21.73 29.32
CA THR A 156 -2.76 -22.21 29.65
C THR A 156 -3.36 -21.48 30.84
N ILE A 157 -2.56 -21.19 31.88
CA ILE A 157 -2.99 -20.41 33.03
C ILE A 157 -3.29 -18.97 32.62
N LEU A 158 -2.40 -18.34 31.86
CA LEU A 158 -2.59 -16.96 31.38
C LEU A 158 -3.87 -16.82 30.55
N ARG A 159 -4.15 -17.76 29.64
CA ARG A 159 -5.41 -17.80 28.86
C ARG A 159 -6.65 -17.80 29.75
N LYS A 160 -6.70 -18.71 30.75
CA LYS A 160 -7.85 -18.78 31.67
C LYS A 160 -8.06 -17.51 32.48
N PHE A 161 -6.98 -16.82 32.86
CA PHE A 161 -7.07 -15.52 33.54
C PHE A 161 -7.60 -14.44 32.59
N THR A 162 -7.09 -14.40 31.35
CA THR A 162 -7.56 -13.46 30.32
C THR A 162 -9.05 -13.66 30.01
N ASP A 163 -9.54 -14.89 29.86
CA ASP A 163 -10.96 -15.18 29.60
C ASP A 163 -11.88 -14.72 30.73
N ARG A 164 -11.44 -14.97 31.97
CA ARG A 164 -12.17 -14.52 33.15
C ARG A 164 -12.22 -13.00 33.25
N LEU A 165 -11.10 -12.33 32.95
CA LEU A 165 -11.01 -10.87 32.96
C LEU A 165 -11.87 -10.25 31.86
N ASN A 166 -11.84 -10.82 30.64
CA ASN A 166 -12.67 -10.38 29.53
C ASN A 166 -14.17 -10.48 29.86
N SER A 167 -14.58 -11.57 30.49
CA SER A 167 -15.97 -11.75 30.96
C SER A 167 -16.40 -10.66 31.95
N VAL A 168 -15.50 -10.26 32.85
CA VAL A 168 -15.76 -9.17 33.82
C VAL A 168 -15.85 -7.84 33.09
N VAL A 169 -14.90 -7.52 32.22
CA VAL A 169 -14.88 -6.27 31.42
C VAL A 169 -16.17 -6.15 30.59
N PHE A 170 -16.58 -7.22 29.92
CA PHE A 170 -17.82 -7.25 29.15
C PHE A 170 -19.05 -6.93 30.02
N VAL A 171 -19.17 -7.55 31.19
CA VAL A 171 -20.30 -7.27 32.12
C VAL A 171 -20.27 -5.82 32.62
N GLU A 172 -19.10 -5.29 32.96
CA GLU A 172 -18.94 -3.91 33.41
C GLU A 172 -19.28 -2.89 32.30
N MET A 173 -18.94 -3.20 31.04
CA MET A 173 -19.35 -2.43 29.85
C MET A 173 -20.87 -2.40 29.69
N MET A 174 -21.54 -3.50 30.00
CA MET A 174 -23.01 -3.60 29.97
C MET A 174 -23.70 -2.82 31.11
N ASP A 175 -23.05 -2.64 32.25
CA ASP A 175 -23.65 -2.09 33.48
C ASP A 175 -23.60 -0.55 33.59
N ARG A 176 -23.34 0.14 32.48
CA ARG A 176 -23.25 1.62 32.34
C ARG A 176 -22.01 2.29 32.94
N GLN A 177 -21.07 1.56 33.55
CA GLN A 177 -19.89 2.17 34.19
C GLN A 177 -18.89 2.77 33.19
N PHE A 178 -18.84 2.25 31.97
CA PHE A 178 -18.04 2.78 30.86
C PHE A 178 -18.76 3.80 29.98
N LYS A 179 -20.04 4.10 30.30
CA LYS A 179 -20.80 5.12 29.58
C LYS A 179 -20.39 6.51 30.08
N GLY A 180 -19.99 7.38 29.16
CA GLY A 180 -19.90 8.80 29.45
C GLY A 180 -21.26 9.36 29.85
N SER A 181 -21.33 10.17 30.91
CA SER A 181 -22.25 11.31 30.85
C SER A 181 -21.80 12.16 29.67
N TRP A 182 -22.71 12.79 28.93
CA TRP A 182 -22.39 13.66 27.78
C TRP A 182 -21.39 14.81 28.08
N ASP A 183 -20.92 14.93 29.33
CA ASP A 183 -19.88 15.83 29.85
C ASP A 183 -18.50 15.18 30.10
N SER A 184 -18.27 13.89 29.80
CA SER A 184 -16.98 13.24 30.07
C SER A 184 -15.92 13.63 29.03
N ILE A 185 -14.99 14.52 29.42
CA ILE A 185 -13.61 14.72 28.90
C ILE A 185 -13.35 14.25 27.45
N GLN A 186 -14.26 14.50 26.51
CA GLN A 186 -13.91 14.49 25.10
C GLN A 186 -13.23 15.83 24.91
N LEU A 187 -11.90 15.81 24.82
CA LEU A 187 -11.13 16.98 24.40
C LEU A 187 -11.78 17.51 23.12
N LYS A 188 -12.52 18.62 23.24
CA LYS A 188 -13.18 19.24 22.10
C LYS A 188 -12.08 19.64 21.12
N SER A 189 -12.33 19.42 19.84
CA SER A 189 -11.39 19.80 18.78
C SER A 189 -10.99 21.28 18.84
N GLU A 190 -11.88 22.12 19.39
CA GLU A 190 -11.69 23.56 19.62
C GLU A 190 -10.63 23.90 20.68
N ASN A 191 -10.25 22.94 21.54
CA ASN A 191 -9.28 23.13 22.64
C ASN A 191 -7.91 22.48 22.34
N ILE A 192 -7.65 22.15 21.08
CA ILE A 192 -6.41 21.51 20.63
C ILE A 192 -5.61 22.54 19.85
N ASP A 193 -4.35 22.73 20.22
CA ASP A 193 -3.42 23.52 19.42
C ASP A 193 -3.01 22.70 18.19
N GLU A 194 -3.45 23.13 17.00
CA GLU A 194 -3.17 22.43 15.74
C GLU A 194 -1.66 22.47 15.41
N GLU A 195 -1.00 21.31 15.46
CA GLU A 195 0.42 21.17 15.16
C GLU A 195 0.68 20.85 13.69
N SER A 196 -0.15 19.97 13.13
CA SER A 196 0.00 19.45 11.77
C SER A 196 -1.36 19.24 11.12
N VAL A 197 -1.47 19.63 9.85
CA VAL A 197 -2.64 19.40 9.01
C VAL A 197 -2.20 18.63 7.77
N ILE A 198 -2.79 17.45 7.57
CA ILE A 198 -2.54 16.57 6.44
C ILE A 198 -3.79 16.54 5.59
N LYS A 199 -3.66 16.72 4.28
CA LYS A 199 -4.74 16.53 3.33
C LYS A 199 -4.41 15.38 2.40
N LEU A 200 -5.38 14.50 2.23
CA LEU A 200 -5.25 13.26 1.49
C LEU A 200 -6.42 13.15 0.53
N GLN A 201 -6.17 12.64 -0.66
CA GLN A 201 -7.22 12.17 -1.54
C GLN A 201 -7.54 10.72 -1.19
N TYR A 202 -8.82 10.38 -1.08
CA TYR A 202 -9.25 9.02 -0.78
C TYR A 202 -10.38 8.56 -1.70
N ARG A 203 -10.56 7.24 -1.76
CA ARG A 203 -11.67 6.57 -2.42
C ARG A 203 -12.24 5.51 -1.49
N ASP A 204 -13.56 5.32 -1.56
CA ASP A 204 -14.21 4.17 -0.93
C ASP A 204 -13.93 2.91 -1.74
N ASP A 205 -13.31 1.94 -1.09
CA ASP A 205 -12.96 0.65 -1.66
C ASP A 205 -14.03 -0.40 -1.29
N PHE A 206 -14.77 -0.81 -2.31
CA PHE A 206 -15.84 -1.81 -2.24
C PHE A 206 -15.42 -3.16 -2.84
N THR A 207 -14.12 -3.36 -3.13
CA THR A 207 -13.62 -4.67 -3.62
C THR A 207 -13.76 -5.78 -2.59
N THR A 208 -13.82 -5.40 -1.30
CA THR A 208 -13.98 -6.27 -0.15
C THR A 208 -15.21 -5.86 0.64
N LEU A 209 -15.81 -6.83 1.36
CA LEU A 209 -16.95 -6.61 2.24
C LEU A 209 -16.58 -7.08 3.65
N PRO A 210 -16.63 -6.19 4.68
CA PRO A 210 -17.07 -4.79 4.64
C PRO A 210 -16.16 -3.87 3.80
N PRO A 211 -16.74 -2.83 3.16
CA PRO A 211 -15.96 -1.85 2.41
C PRO A 211 -15.09 -1.01 3.36
N GLY A 212 -14.13 -0.27 2.80
CA GLY A 212 -13.25 0.60 3.59
C GLY A 212 -12.80 1.83 2.83
N MET A 213 -12.00 2.65 3.49
CA MET A 213 -11.37 3.81 2.88
C MET A 213 -9.96 3.45 2.42
N THR A 214 -9.66 3.74 1.16
CA THR A 214 -8.30 3.62 0.59
C THR A 214 -7.76 5.00 0.31
N ILE A 215 -6.58 5.30 0.87
CA ILE A 215 -5.84 6.54 0.60
C ILE A 215 -5.15 6.41 -0.76
N LEU A 216 -5.33 7.41 -1.62
CA LEU A 216 -4.72 7.45 -2.96
C LEU A 216 -3.39 8.20 -2.92
N GLU A 217 -3.44 9.46 -2.47
CA GLU A 217 -2.26 10.32 -2.43
C GLU A 217 -2.36 11.37 -1.32
N ARG A 218 -1.19 11.89 -0.90
CA ARG A 218 -1.09 13.04 0.00
C ARG A 218 -0.97 14.32 -0.82
N THR A 219 -2.01 15.16 -0.75
CA THR A 219 -2.09 16.41 -1.52
C THR A 219 -1.41 17.58 -0.82
N ASP A 220 -1.44 17.60 0.52
CA ASP A 220 -0.86 18.68 1.31
C ASP A 220 -0.41 18.19 2.69
N LEU A 221 0.68 18.75 3.19
CA LEU A 221 1.16 18.56 4.56
C LEU A 221 1.69 19.90 5.06
N ARG A 222 1.06 20.41 6.11
CA ARG A 222 1.44 21.68 6.74
C ARG A 222 1.70 21.48 8.20
N PHE A 223 2.79 22.05 8.67
CA PHE A 223 3.07 22.14 10.09
C PHE A 223 2.76 23.56 10.59
N GLY A 224 1.81 23.67 11.51
CA GLY A 224 1.49 24.91 12.21
C GLY A 224 2.58 25.26 13.21
N SER A 225 2.78 26.55 13.50
CA SER A 225 3.61 27.00 14.62
C SER A 225 2.75 27.87 15.54
N PRO A 226 2.62 27.53 16.83
CA PRO A 226 1.85 28.37 17.77
C PRO A 226 2.53 29.73 17.93
N GLN A 227 1.86 30.76 18.43
CA GLN A 227 2.53 32.05 18.73
C GLN A 227 3.19 31.98 20.12
N LEU A 228 4.37 31.38 20.21
CA LEU A 228 5.11 31.20 21.48
C LEU A 228 6.48 31.90 21.46
N SER A 229 7.13 31.94 22.61
CA SER A 229 8.55 32.33 22.70
C SER A 229 9.44 31.30 22.00
N GLU A 230 10.66 31.67 21.63
CA GLU A 230 11.59 30.76 20.90
C GLU A 230 11.93 29.49 21.71
N ILE A 231 12.11 29.62 23.02
CA ILE A 231 12.38 28.48 23.92
C ILE A 231 11.16 27.55 23.98
N ASP A 232 9.96 28.12 24.07
CA ASP A 232 8.72 27.36 24.10
C ASP A 232 8.45 26.67 22.76
N HIS A 233 8.81 27.30 21.64
CA HIS A 233 8.80 26.69 20.31
C HIS A 233 9.70 25.48 20.21
N ILE A 234 10.94 25.58 20.68
CA ILE A 234 11.89 24.47 20.64
C ILE A 234 11.39 23.31 21.50
N ASN A 235 10.88 23.61 22.70
CA ASN A 235 10.30 22.59 23.59
C ASN A 235 9.04 21.96 23.01
N HIS A 236 8.23 22.72 22.29
CA HIS A 236 7.08 22.20 21.55
C HIS A 236 7.54 21.34 20.36
N PHE A 237 8.59 21.74 19.62
CA PHE A 237 9.12 20.98 18.49
C PHE A 237 9.57 19.58 18.92
N LYS A 238 10.31 19.45 20.03
CA LYS A 238 10.74 18.15 20.61
C LYS A 238 9.57 17.21 20.93
N ARG A 239 8.36 17.75 21.10
CA ARG A 239 7.15 17.01 21.46
C ARG A 239 6.26 16.68 20.26
N ARG A 240 6.47 17.23 19.07
CA ARG A 240 5.65 16.93 17.90
C ARG A 240 5.76 15.46 17.46
N ILE A 241 4.80 15.05 16.65
CA ILE A 241 4.95 13.87 15.79
C ILE A 241 5.77 14.32 14.57
N LEU A 242 6.97 13.75 14.43
CA LEU A 242 7.99 14.24 13.49
C LEU A 242 8.18 13.30 12.31
N THR A 243 8.19 12.00 12.53
CA THR A 243 8.64 10.99 11.56
C THR A 243 7.62 10.73 10.43
N PRO A 244 8.07 10.58 9.17
CA PRO A 244 7.23 10.18 8.06
C PRO A 244 6.44 8.90 8.30
N SER A 245 7.05 7.85 8.87
CA SER A 245 6.33 6.59 9.11
C SER A 245 5.25 6.70 10.18
N ALA A 246 5.39 7.58 11.18
CA ALA A 246 4.29 7.87 12.11
C ALA A 246 3.14 8.60 11.43
N ILE A 247 3.45 9.60 10.59
CA ILE A 247 2.44 10.30 9.79
C ILE A 247 1.71 9.34 8.86
N GLU A 248 2.42 8.42 8.21
CA GLU A 248 1.84 7.38 7.36
C GLU A 248 0.96 6.39 8.15
N THR A 249 1.42 5.97 9.33
CA THR A 249 0.64 5.10 10.23
C THR A 249 -0.68 5.78 10.62
N ILE A 250 -0.61 7.09 10.93
CA ILE A 250 -1.77 7.89 11.30
C ILE A 250 -2.72 8.11 10.12
N SER A 251 -2.17 8.34 8.92
CA SER A 251 -2.96 8.67 7.73
C SER A 251 -3.61 7.46 7.06
N SER A 252 -2.87 6.36 6.95
CA SER A 252 -3.20 5.24 6.06
C SER A 252 -3.46 3.95 6.84
N SER A 253 -2.58 3.58 7.77
CA SER A 253 -2.71 2.31 8.50
C SER A 253 -3.96 2.27 9.39
N ILE A 254 -4.28 3.38 10.09
CA ILE A 254 -5.50 3.46 10.91
C ILE A 254 -6.77 3.26 10.08
N ALA A 255 -6.85 3.84 8.87
CA ALA A 255 -7.99 3.65 7.99
C ALA A 255 -8.17 2.17 7.59
N ASN A 256 -7.08 1.53 7.15
CA ASN A 256 -7.09 0.14 6.71
C ASN A 256 -7.40 -0.85 7.84
N THR A 257 -6.89 -0.59 9.05
CA THR A 257 -7.10 -1.46 10.21
C THR A 257 -8.56 -1.48 10.67
N GLY A 258 -9.28 -0.36 10.58
CA GLY A 258 -10.71 -0.33 10.89
C GLY A 258 -11.51 -1.32 10.02
N ARG A 259 -11.23 -1.35 8.71
CA ARG A 259 -11.82 -2.33 7.78
C ARG A 259 -11.41 -3.76 8.14
N ALA A 260 -10.13 -4.00 8.37
CA ALA A 260 -9.62 -5.34 8.66
C ALA A 260 -10.22 -5.92 9.96
N ILE A 261 -10.36 -5.11 11.00
CA ILE A 261 -11.00 -5.52 12.25
C ILE A 261 -12.48 -5.84 12.02
N LEU A 262 -13.22 -4.98 11.33
CA LEU A 262 -14.62 -5.27 11.02
C LEU A 262 -14.77 -6.54 10.20
N ALA A 263 -13.89 -6.78 9.21
CA ALA A 263 -13.92 -7.99 8.39
C ALA A 263 -13.72 -9.25 9.26
N GLU A 264 -12.76 -9.21 10.18
CA GLU A 264 -12.49 -10.30 11.12
C GLU A 264 -13.70 -10.56 12.04
N LEU A 265 -14.28 -9.51 12.62
CA LEU A 265 -15.50 -9.65 13.43
C LEU A 265 -16.66 -10.21 12.59
N ASN A 266 -16.84 -9.69 11.38
CA ASN A 266 -17.93 -10.06 10.48
C ASN A 266 -17.86 -11.52 10.02
N ALA A 267 -16.66 -12.09 9.93
CA ALA A 267 -16.46 -13.49 9.57
C ALA A 267 -17.19 -14.44 10.54
N TYR A 268 -17.40 -14.02 11.79
CA TYR A 268 -17.98 -14.83 12.87
C TYR A 268 -19.23 -14.22 13.53
N ALA A 269 -19.54 -12.94 13.30
CA ALA A 269 -20.67 -12.22 13.89
C ALA A 269 -22.02 -12.57 13.22
N TYR A 270 -22.41 -13.85 13.25
CA TYR A 270 -23.70 -14.31 12.76
C TYR A 270 -24.28 -15.45 13.62
N GLY A 271 -25.61 -15.63 13.55
CA GLY A 271 -26.31 -16.72 14.20
C GLY A 271 -26.25 -17.99 13.35
N ILE A 272 -25.74 -19.10 13.91
CA ILE A 272 -25.71 -20.38 13.18
C ILE A 272 -27.13 -20.87 12.83
N GLU A 273 -28.14 -20.53 13.64
CA GLU A 273 -29.55 -20.79 13.35
C GLU A 273 -30.00 -20.17 12.04
N GLU A 274 -29.57 -18.94 11.73
CA GLU A 274 -29.91 -18.26 10.48
C GLU A 274 -29.37 -19.03 9.27
N VAL A 275 -28.12 -19.50 9.34
CA VAL A 275 -27.47 -20.31 8.30
C VAL A 275 -28.16 -21.66 8.12
N ASP A 276 -28.47 -22.34 9.22
CA ASP A 276 -29.17 -23.63 9.21
C ASP A 276 -30.54 -23.51 8.54
N ILE A 277 -31.28 -22.44 8.83
CA ILE A 277 -32.59 -22.16 8.23
C ILE A 277 -32.45 -21.80 6.76
N VAL A 278 -31.47 -20.96 6.38
CA VAL A 278 -31.23 -20.61 4.97
C VAL A 278 -30.87 -21.86 4.15
N ARG A 279 -30.02 -22.75 4.69
CA ARG A 279 -29.72 -24.05 4.04
C ARG A 279 -30.97 -24.88 3.82
N ALA A 280 -31.87 -24.95 4.82
CA ALA A 280 -33.13 -25.65 4.67
C ALA A 280 -34.03 -24.99 3.60
N SER A 281 -34.11 -23.66 3.58
CA SER A 281 -34.85 -22.90 2.56
C SER A 281 -34.29 -23.10 1.15
N ILE A 282 -32.96 -23.13 0.99
CA ILE A 282 -32.29 -23.42 -0.28
C ILE A 282 -32.59 -24.84 -0.75
N ALA A 283 -32.42 -25.84 0.11
CA ALA A 283 -32.72 -27.24 -0.25
C ALA A 283 -34.21 -27.43 -0.62
N ALA A 284 -35.10 -26.68 0.03
CA ALA A 284 -36.51 -26.67 -0.29
C ALA A 284 -36.79 -25.97 -1.64
N LEU A 285 -36.11 -24.85 -1.92
CA LEU A 285 -36.19 -24.16 -3.21
C LEU A 285 -35.71 -25.04 -4.37
N VAL A 286 -34.58 -25.73 -4.22
CA VAL A 286 -34.03 -26.64 -5.23
C VAL A 286 -35.02 -27.77 -5.54
N ARG A 287 -35.65 -28.37 -4.51
CA ARG A 287 -36.71 -29.37 -4.71
C ARG A 287 -37.95 -28.79 -5.40
N PHE A 288 -38.35 -27.57 -5.03
CA PHE A 288 -39.51 -26.88 -5.61
C PHE A 288 -39.31 -26.56 -7.10
N LEU A 289 -38.11 -26.10 -7.47
CA LEU A 289 -37.76 -25.79 -8.85
C LEU A 289 -37.41 -27.04 -9.67
N GLY A 290 -36.98 -28.11 -9.02
CA GLY A 290 -36.55 -29.36 -9.67
C GLY A 290 -35.15 -29.30 -10.31
N SER A 291 -34.42 -28.21 -10.06
CA SER A 291 -33.06 -27.97 -10.57
C SER A 291 -32.28 -27.13 -9.57
N GLU A 292 -30.99 -27.41 -9.46
CA GLU A 292 -30.02 -26.60 -8.69
C GLU A 292 -29.46 -25.44 -9.52
N HIS A 293 -29.66 -25.47 -10.84
CA HIS A 293 -29.17 -24.46 -11.77
C HIS A 293 -30.33 -23.70 -12.40
N VAL A 294 -30.17 -22.39 -12.52
CA VAL A 294 -31.17 -21.50 -13.10
C VAL A 294 -30.56 -20.73 -14.26
N GLU A 295 -31.20 -20.81 -15.42
CA GLU A 295 -30.83 -20.04 -16.61
C GLU A 295 -31.51 -18.67 -16.60
N ILE A 296 -30.73 -17.62 -16.86
CA ILE A 296 -31.21 -16.24 -16.78
C ILE A 296 -32.20 -15.89 -17.89
N ARG A 297 -32.17 -16.57 -19.04
CA ARG A 297 -33.23 -16.44 -20.07
C ARG A 297 -34.63 -16.73 -19.55
N GLU A 298 -34.76 -17.48 -18.44
CA GLU A 298 -36.03 -17.83 -17.81
C GLU A 298 -36.40 -16.93 -16.61
N LEU A 299 -35.66 -15.85 -16.36
CA LEU A 299 -35.76 -15.01 -15.15
C LEU A 299 -37.20 -14.54 -14.86
N ASP A 300 -37.97 -14.12 -15.86
CA ASP A 300 -39.36 -13.68 -15.66
C ASP A 300 -40.29 -14.82 -15.23
N SER A 301 -40.06 -16.02 -15.76
CA SER A 301 -40.82 -17.22 -15.35
C SER A 301 -40.42 -17.66 -13.94
N LEU A 302 -39.13 -17.51 -13.60
CA LEU A 302 -38.59 -17.82 -12.29
C LEU A 302 -39.10 -16.85 -11.23
N LYS A 303 -39.17 -15.54 -11.52
CA LYS A 303 -39.76 -14.53 -10.63
C LYS A 303 -41.17 -14.90 -10.17
N ARG A 304 -41.99 -15.49 -11.05
CA ARG A 304 -43.33 -15.97 -10.67
C ARG A 304 -43.26 -17.17 -9.72
N LYS A 305 -42.41 -18.16 -10.03
CA LYS A 305 -42.20 -19.34 -9.19
C LYS A 305 -41.61 -19.00 -7.82
N THR A 306 -40.68 -18.05 -7.75
CA THR A 306 -40.06 -17.62 -6.49
C THR A 306 -41.04 -16.83 -5.62
N ASN A 307 -41.94 -16.04 -6.21
CA ASN A 307 -43.03 -15.40 -5.45
C ASN A 307 -44.05 -16.40 -4.92
N GLU A 308 -44.34 -17.49 -5.65
CA GLU A 308 -45.17 -18.59 -5.14
C GLU A 308 -44.47 -19.30 -3.97
N PHE A 309 -43.18 -19.57 -4.11
CA PHE A 309 -42.35 -20.10 -3.05
C PHE A 309 -42.31 -19.18 -1.81
N ASP A 310 -42.25 -17.86 -1.98
CA ASP A 310 -42.28 -16.88 -0.89
C ASP A 310 -43.52 -17.03 0.00
N SER A 311 -44.69 -17.17 -0.64
CA SER A 311 -45.97 -17.40 0.06
C SER A 311 -45.94 -18.73 0.82
N LEU A 312 -45.46 -19.80 0.17
CA LEU A 312 -45.36 -21.12 0.80
C LEU A 312 -44.39 -21.14 1.99
N LEU A 313 -43.23 -20.49 1.87
CA LEU A 313 -42.23 -20.37 2.93
C LEU A 313 -42.81 -19.60 4.11
N THR A 314 -43.39 -18.43 3.85
CA THR A 314 -43.99 -17.58 4.90
C THR A 314 -45.11 -18.30 5.64
N GLU A 315 -46.05 -18.91 4.91
CA GLU A 315 -47.17 -19.66 5.51
C GLU A 315 -46.70 -20.87 6.32
N THR A 316 -45.63 -21.55 5.86
CA THR A 316 -45.06 -22.70 6.58
C THR A 316 -44.40 -22.25 7.88
N VAL A 317 -43.63 -21.17 7.86
CA VAL A 317 -42.97 -20.62 9.06
C VAL A 317 -43.99 -20.11 10.08
N ASP A 318 -45.04 -19.42 9.64
CA ASP A 318 -46.12 -18.97 10.53
C ASP A 318 -46.87 -20.16 11.16
N SER A 319 -47.15 -21.21 10.37
CA SER A 319 -47.78 -22.44 10.87
C SER A 319 -46.85 -23.21 11.82
N PHE A 320 -45.55 -23.22 11.53
CA PHE A 320 -44.51 -23.87 12.34
C PHE A 320 -44.37 -23.21 13.72
N GLU A 321 -44.38 -21.88 13.81
CA GLU A 321 -44.40 -21.15 15.09
C GLU A 321 -45.55 -21.65 15.98
N MET A 322 -46.75 -21.81 15.41
CA MET A 322 -47.92 -22.23 16.19
C MET A 322 -47.75 -23.65 16.76
N VAL A 323 -47.13 -24.56 16.02
CA VAL A 323 -46.80 -25.92 16.50
C VAL A 323 -45.76 -25.85 17.62
N VAL A 324 -44.69 -25.09 17.42
CA VAL A 324 -43.62 -24.91 18.43
C VAL A 324 -44.17 -24.32 19.72
N GLU A 325 -45.00 -23.27 19.63
CA GLU A 325 -45.62 -22.64 20.82
C GLU A 325 -46.57 -23.59 21.55
N LYS A 326 -47.34 -24.40 20.81
CA LYS A 326 -48.21 -25.43 21.40
C LYS A 326 -47.39 -26.49 22.13
N HIS A 327 -46.31 -26.97 21.53
CA HIS A 327 -45.40 -27.96 22.14
C HIS A 327 -44.70 -27.40 23.38
N VAL A 328 -44.14 -26.19 23.31
CA VAL A 328 -43.53 -25.50 24.46
C VAL A 328 -44.56 -25.30 25.58
N GLY A 329 -45.78 -24.91 25.23
CA GLY A 329 -46.90 -24.74 26.15
C GLY A 329 -47.40 -26.04 26.79
N SER A 330 -47.16 -27.21 26.18
CA SER A 330 -47.57 -28.52 26.70
C SER A 330 -46.85 -28.91 27.98
N GLY A 331 -45.62 -28.43 28.19
CA GLY A 331 -44.79 -28.76 29.36
C GLY A 331 -44.37 -30.23 29.48
N LEU A 332 -44.54 -31.05 28.42
CA LEU A 332 -44.20 -32.46 28.39
C LEU A 332 -42.72 -32.71 28.75
N ILE A 333 -42.46 -33.83 29.44
CA ILE A 333 -41.11 -34.26 29.83
C ILE A 333 -40.68 -35.38 28.88
N LEU A 334 -39.74 -35.09 27.98
CA LEU A 334 -39.32 -36.00 26.91
C LEU A 334 -37.79 -35.96 26.73
N SER A 335 -37.20 -36.98 26.08
CA SER A 335 -35.84 -36.87 25.55
C SER A 335 -35.80 -35.95 24.31
N LEU A 336 -34.60 -35.58 23.83
CA LEU A 336 -34.47 -34.76 22.62
C LEU A 336 -35.08 -35.46 21.39
N SER A 337 -34.86 -36.77 21.25
CA SER A 337 -35.42 -37.59 20.17
C SER A 337 -36.95 -37.69 20.26
N GLU A 338 -37.52 -37.79 21.46
CA GLU A 338 -38.96 -37.82 21.69
C GLU A 338 -39.60 -36.45 21.41
N HIS A 339 -38.96 -35.33 21.80
CA HIS A 339 -39.38 -33.98 21.43
C HIS A 339 -39.44 -33.80 19.91
N LYS A 340 -38.40 -34.23 19.19
CA LYS A 340 -38.36 -34.23 17.73
C LYS A 340 -39.54 -35.00 17.12
N SER A 341 -39.76 -36.23 17.58
CA SER A 341 -40.83 -37.09 17.05
C SER A 341 -42.23 -36.52 17.31
N THR A 342 -42.42 -35.85 18.45
CA THR A 342 -43.69 -35.21 18.82
C THR A 342 -43.99 -34.04 17.90
N LEU A 343 -43.02 -33.14 17.68
CA LEU A 343 -43.17 -32.02 16.75
C LEU A 343 -43.49 -32.49 15.32
N ILE A 344 -42.79 -33.52 14.83
CA ILE A 344 -43.05 -34.12 13.51
C ILE A 344 -44.47 -34.70 13.45
N SER A 345 -44.88 -35.45 14.47
CA SER A 345 -46.23 -36.03 14.52
C SER A 345 -47.32 -34.96 14.56
N GLU A 346 -47.10 -33.84 15.25
CA GLU A 346 -48.05 -32.72 15.27
C GLU A 346 -48.19 -32.08 13.89
N ILE A 347 -47.07 -31.86 13.18
CA ILE A 347 -47.05 -31.35 11.79
C ILE A 347 -47.80 -32.30 10.84
N GLU A 348 -47.55 -33.61 10.91
CA GLU A 348 -48.19 -34.60 10.05
C GLU A 348 -49.70 -34.74 10.31
N SER A 349 -50.13 -34.47 11.55
CA SER A 349 -51.54 -34.57 11.95
C SER A 349 -52.38 -33.37 11.51
N ASP A 350 -51.78 -32.18 11.38
CA ASP A 350 -52.49 -30.94 11.00
C ASP A 350 -52.46 -30.71 9.48
N LYS A 351 -53.22 -31.55 8.76
CA LYS A 351 -53.37 -31.46 7.30
C LYS A 351 -54.05 -30.18 6.81
N THR A 352 -54.61 -29.36 7.71
CA THR A 352 -55.24 -28.08 7.32
C THR A 352 -54.22 -26.97 7.12
N ARG A 353 -53.05 -27.09 7.76
CA ARG A 353 -51.97 -26.08 7.73
C ARG A 353 -50.75 -26.56 6.99
N PHE A 354 -50.49 -27.86 7.04
CA PHE A 354 -49.37 -28.49 6.36
C PHE A 354 -49.88 -29.49 5.32
N ASP A 355 -49.60 -29.22 4.06
CA ASP A 355 -49.88 -30.11 2.93
C ASP A 355 -48.69 -30.16 1.97
N GLY A 356 -48.51 -31.32 1.32
CA GLY A 356 -47.46 -31.56 0.33
C GLY A 356 -46.09 -31.02 0.74
N PHE A 357 -45.62 -30.01 0.00
CA PHE A 357 -44.34 -29.32 0.19
C PHE A 357 -44.16 -28.71 1.60
N LYS A 358 -45.23 -28.16 2.20
CA LYS A 358 -45.15 -27.52 3.52
C LYS A 358 -44.79 -28.50 4.64
N ILE A 359 -45.24 -29.76 4.52
CA ILE A 359 -44.88 -30.83 5.48
C ILE A 359 -43.37 -31.11 5.42
N GLU A 360 -42.80 -31.20 4.22
CA GLU A 360 -41.37 -31.48 4.06
C GLU A 360 -40.51 -30.33 4.61
N LEU A 361 -40.83 -29.09 4.23
CA LEU A 361 -40.13 -27.91 4.73
C LEU A 361 -40.22 -27.81 6.27
N ALA A 362 -41.40 -28.03 6.85
CA ALA A 362 -41.58 -27.99 8.30
C ALA A 362 -40.78 -29.10 9.02
N LYS A 363 -40.67 -30.31 8.44
CA LYS A 363 -39.83 -31.39 8.97
C LYS A 363 -38.35 -31.03 8.96
N ASP A 364 -37.88 -30.36 7.91
CA ASP A 364 -36.49 -29.90 7.82
C ASP A 364 -36.20 -28.81 8.85
N LEU A 365 -37.14 -27.87 9.05
CA LEU A 365 -37.06 -26.89 10.15
C LEU A 365 -37.02 -27.57 11.53
N VAL A 366 -37.78 -28.65 11.76
CA VAL A 366 -37.67 -29.44 13.02
C VAL A 366 -36.29 -30.06 13.15
N ASN A 367 -35.71 -30.61 12.07
CA ASN A 367 -34.38 -31.21 12.12
C ASN A 367 -33.33 -30.18 12.57
N HIS A 368 -33.31 -29.00 11.96
CA HIS A 368 -32.37 -27.94 12.32
C HIS A 368 -32.65 -27.33 13.70
N LEU A 369 -33.92 -27.19 14.09
CA LEU A 369 -34.31 -26.78 15.43
C LEU A 369 -33.72 -27.72 16.49
N MET A 370 -33.74 -29.03 16.23
CA MET A 370 -33.21 -30.03 17.17
C MET A 370 -31.68 -30.02 17.26
N GLU A 371 -30.97 -29.66 16.20
CA GLU A 371 -29.54 -29.38 16.28
C GLU A 371 -29.26 -28.13 17.12
N SER A 372 -30.05 -27.05 16.98
CA SER A 372 -29.92 -25.86 17.84
C SER A 372 -30.16 -26.19 19.32
N VAL A 373 -31.18 -26.98 19.63
CA VAL A 373 -31.44 -27.46 21.01
C VAL A 373 -30.30 -28.33 21.55
N LYS A 374 -29.73 -29.20 20.71
CA LYS A 374 -28.61 -30.06 21.09
C LYS A 374 -27.32 -29.27 21.36
N ARG A 375 -27.11 -28.11 20.71
CA ARG A 375 -26.00 -27.21 21.01
C ARG A 375 -26.09 -26.64 22.43
N GLU A 376 -27.28 -26.23 22.86
CA GLU A 376 -27.50 -25.68 24.22
C GLU A 376 -27.56 -26.79 25.29
N PHE A 377 -28.14 -27.95 24.95
CA PHE A 377 -28.29 -29.10 25.84
C PHE A 377 -27.61 -30.35 25.24
N PRO A 378 -26.27 -30.46 25.33
CA PRO A 378 -25.51 -31.53 24.68
C PRO A 378 -25.73 -32.92 25.30
N ILE A 379 -26.25 -32.98 26.52
CA ILE A 379 -26.54 -34.22 27.24
C ILE A 379 -28.02 -34.56 27.03
N ASP A 380 -28.31 -35.72 26.43
CA ASP A 380 -29.68 -36.22 26.16
C ASP A 380 -30.40 -36.67 27.45
N ASN A 381 -30.71 -35.68 28.28
CA ASN A 381 -31.52 -35.83 29.47
C ASN A 381 -33.00 -35.61 29.15
N LYS A 382 -33.90 -36.15 29.99
CA LYS A 382 -35.33 -35.80 29.90
C LYS A 382 -35.53 -34.33 30.28
N LEU A 383 -35.90 -33.52 29.31
CA LEU A 383 -36.14 -32.09 29.46
C LEU A 383 -37.64 -31.82 29.41
N ARG A 384 -38.07 -30.74 30.08
CA ARG A 384 -39.43 -30.23 29.92
C ARG A 384 -39.47 -29.37 28.66
N ALA A 385 -40.50 -29.49 27.83
CA ALA A 385 -40.68 -28.66 26.64
C ALA A 385 -40.61 -27.15 26.98
N TRP A 386 -41.15 -26.75 28.13
CA TRP A 386 -41.02 -25.37 28.65
C TRP A 386 -39.56 -24.90 28.81
N LYS A 387 -38.62 -25.77 29.19
CA LYS A 387 -37.20 -25.40 29.34
C LYS A 387 -36.54 -25.06 28.00
N LEU A 388 -37.06 -25.60 26.90
CA LEU A 388 -36.59 -25.35 25.54
C LEU A 388 -37.17 -24.08 24.93
N LYS A 389 -38.04 -23.37 25.66
CA LYS A 389 -38.77 -22.19 25.19
C LYS A 389 -37.86 -21.11 24.62
N SER A 390 -36.71 -20.86 25.25
CA SER A 390 -35.77 -19.82 24.80
C SER A 390 -35.19 -20.18 23.44
N THR A 391 -34.54 -21.34 23.34
CA THR A 391 -33.92 -21.87 22.11
C THR A 391 -34.92 -22.01 20.97
N MET A 392 -36.10 -22.57 21.26
CA MET A 392 -37.14 -22.80 20.25
C MET A 392 -37.73 -21.49 19.71
N ARG A 393 -37.99 -20.51 20.59
CA ARG A 393 -38.46 -19.18 20.15
C ARG A 393 -37.40 -18.40 19.40
N TYR A 394 -36.14 -18.52 19.82
CA TYR A 394 -35.01 -17.91 19.14
C TYR A 394 -34.86 -18.44 17.71
N PHE A 395 -34.92 -19.76 17.53
CA PHE A 395 -34.91 -20.39 16.20
C PHE A 395 -36.11 -19.94 15.33
N VAL A 396 -37.32 -19.92 15.89
CA VAL A 396 -38.52 -19.45 15.17
C VAL A 396 -38.41 -17.98 14.77
N ALA A 397 -37.79 -17.14 15.60
CA ALA A 397 -37.55 -15.73 15.26
C ALA A 397 -36.63 -15.59 14.04
N TYR A 398 -35.56 -16.39 13.96
CA TYR A 398 -34.73 -16.45 12.75
C TYR A 398 -35.48 -17.03 11.56
N ALA A 399 -36.35 -18.03 11.75
CA ALA A 399 -37.14 -18.60 10.66
C ALA A 399 -38.05 -17.53 10.01
N LYS A 400 -38.65 -16.68 10.85
CA LYS A 400 -39.42 -15.51 10.41
C LYS A 400 -38.56 -14.42 9.78
N LYS A 401 -37.33 -14.23 10.26
CA LYS A 401 -36.39 -13.27 9.66
C LYS A 401 -36.04 -13.74 8.24
N VAL A 402 -35.60 -14.98 8.09
CA VAL A 402 -35.23 -15.60 6.80
C VAL A 402 -36.39 -15.53 5.83
N SER A 403 -37.62 -15.89 6.25
CA SER A 403 -38.79 -15.83 5.35
C SER A 403 -39.14 -14.42 4.86
N GLN A 404 -38.65 -13.35 5.50
CA GLN A 404 -38.89 -11.98 5.04
C GLN A 404 -37.92 -11.49 3.97
N TYR A 405 -36.69 -12.00 3.96
CA TYR A 405 -35.63 -11.51 3.07
C TYR A 405 -35.27 -12.51 1.96
N PHE A 406 -35.43 -13.81 2.21
CA PHE A 406 -34.89 -14.89 1.36
C PHE A 406 -35.21 -14.73 -0.13
N VAL A 407 -36.47 -14.50 -0.50
CA VAL A 407 -36.86 -14.39 -1.92
C VAL A 407 -36.42 -13.07 -2.55
N LEU A 408 -36.43 -11.98 -1.79
CA LEU A 408 -35.94 -10.69 -2.29
C LEU A 408 -34.44 -10.76 -2.58
N ASP A 409 -33.66 -11.35 -1.68
CA ASP A 409 -32.21 -11.49 -1.86
C ASP A 409 -31.85 -12.59 -2.87
N LEU A 410 -32.68 -13.62 -3.04
CA LEU A 410 -32.55 -14.56 -4.16
C LEU A 410 -32.68 -13.83 -5.51
N GLN A 411 -33.66 -12.93 -5.65
CA GLN A 411 -33.83 -12.15 -6.88
C GLN A 411 -32.62 -11.23 -7.12
N GLN A 412 -32.09 -10.61 -6.07
CA GLN A 412 -30.88 -9.79 -6.15
C GLN A 412 -29.65 -10.62 -6.51
N TYR A 413 -29.47 -11.80 -5.91
CA TYR A 413 -28.42 -12.77 -6.25
C TYR A 413 -28.45 -13.11 -7.74
N LEU A 414 -29.62 -13.42 -8.29
CA LEU A 414 -29.74 -13.77 -9.71
C LEU A 414 -29.37 -12.60 -10.63
N ILE A 415 -29.75 -11.38 -10.26
CA ILE A 415 -29.44 -10.17 -11.04
C ILE A 415 -27.94 -9.86 -10.96
N VAL A 416 -27.42 -9.69 -9.74
CA VAL A 416 -26.01 -9.32 -9.49
C VAL A 416 -25.07 -10.42 -9.95
N GLY A 417 -25.38 -11.69 -9.66
CA GLY A 417 -24.60 -12.85 -10.06
C GLY A 417 -24.52 -13.01 -11.57
N ALA A 418 -25.63 -12.81 -12.29
CA ALA A 418 -25.64 -12.86 -13.74
C ALA A 418 -24.80 -11.74 -14.36
N THR A 419 -24.98 -10.50 -13.88
CA THR A 419 -24.18 -9.37 -14.35
C THR A 419 -22.70 -9.60 -14.05
N ARG A 420 -22.36 -10.04 -12.83
CA ARG A 420 -20.99 -10.35 -12.41
C ARG A 420 -20.34 -11.37 -13.34
N ARG A 421 -21.01 -12.48 -13.61
CA ARG A 421 -20.50 -13.55 -14.47
C ARG A 421 -20.37 -13.11 -15.93
N ALA A 422 -21.35 -12.38 -16.47
CA ALA A 422 -21.29 -11.85 -17.84
C ALA A 422 -20.05 -10.97 -18.06
N ILE A 423 -19.78 -10.10 -17.09
CA ILE A 423 -18.62 -9.23 -17.16
C ILE A 423 -17.33 -10.04 -17.05
N PHE A 424 -17.21 -10.94 -16.06
CA PHE A 424 -15.97 -11.70 -15.87
C PHE A 424 -15.65 -12.63 -17.04
N ASP A 425 -16.66 -13.28 -17.63
CA ASP A 425 -16.46 -14.10 -18.83
C ASP A 425 -15.97 -13.24 -20.01
N THR A 426 -16.51 -12.03 -20.17
CA THR A 426 -16.09 -11.07 -21.21
C THR A 426 -14.66 -10.56 -20.97
N MET A 427 -14.33 -10.28 -19.71
CA MET A 427 -13.00 -9.85 -19.26
C MET A 427 -11.95 -10.94 -19.45
N GLN A 428 -12.29 -12.18 -19.14
CA GLN A 428 -11.40 -13.32 -19.36
C GLN A 428 -11.16 -13.52 -20.87
N SER A 429 -12.22 -13.46 -21.68
CA SER A 429 -12.08 -13.51 -23.14
C SER A 429 -11.19 -12.39 -23.68
N PHE A 430 -11.27 -11.19 -23.11
CA PHE A 430 -10.38 -10.08 -23.45
C PHE A 430 -8.92 -10.36 -23.07
N ARG A 431 -8.69 -10.89 -21.86
CA ARG A 431 -7.35 -11.30 -21.41
C ARG A 431 -6.75 -12.35 -22.33
N ASP A 432 -7.53 -13.38 -22.68
CA ASP A 432 -7.08 -14.46 -23.54
C ASP A 432 -6.77 -13.95 -24.96
N ALA A 433 -7.58 -13.01 -25.49
CA ALA A 433 -7.34 -12.42 -26.80
C ALA A 433 -6.04 -11.62 -26.88
N LEU A 434 -5.70 -10.87 -25.83
CA LEU A 434 -4.46 -10.08 -25.77
C LEU A 434 -3.24 -10.91 -25.40
N SER A 435 -3.38 -11.91 -24.53
CA SER A 435 -2.27 -12.80 -24.14
C SER A 435 -1.74 -13.64 -25.31
N ASN A 436 -2.52 -13.78 -26.39
CA ASN A 436 -2.12 -14.46 -27.62
C ASN A 436 -1.38 -13.52 -28.61
N GLN A 437 -1.21 -12.24 -28.29
CA GLN A 437 -0.38 -11.32 -29.07
C GLN A 437 1.05 -11.33 -28.53
N GLU A 438 2.05 -11.30 -29.42
CA GLU A 438 3.45 -11.16 -29.03
C GLU A 438 3.67 -9.74 -28.48
N MET A 439 3.64 -9.61 -27.15
CA MET A 439 3.87 -8.36 -26.43
C MET A 439 5.28 -8.33 -25.83
N GLY A 440 5.92 -7.16 -25.86
CA GLY A 440 7.18 -6.93 -25.15
C GLY A 440 7.02 -7.00 -23.62
N PRO A 441 8.13 -7.09 -22.85
CA PRO A 441 8.07 -7.11 -21.37
C PRO A 441 7.35 -5.90 -20.77
N THR A 442 7.65 -4.71 -21.30
CA THR A 442 7.04 -3.43 -20.90
C THR A 442 5.54 -3.41 -21.14
N GLU A 443 5.11 -3.82 -22.33
CA GLU A 443 3.70 -3.90 -22.74
C GLU A 443 2.93 -4.89 -21.87
N THR A 444 3.52 -6.06 -21.63
CA THR A 444 2.95 -7.12 -20.81
C THR A 444 2.71 -6.66 -19.38
N MET A 445 3.72 -6.01 -18.77
CA MET A 445 3.58 -5.45 -17.42
C MET A 445 2.48 -4.38 -17.36
N GLN A 446 2.45 -3.44 -18.32
CA GLN A 446 1.39 -2.41 -18.35
C GLN A 446 0.01 -3.02 -18.52
N PHE A 447 -0.13 -3.98 -19.44
CA PHE A 447 -1.39 -4.68 -19.66
C PHE A 447 -1.89 -5.31 -18.36
N TYR A 448 -1.03 -6.03 -17.62
CA TYR A 448 -1.43 -6.64 -16.36
C TYR A 448 -1.81 -5.59 -15.30
N ARG A 449 -1.06 -4.48 -15.17
CA ARG A 449 -1.40 -3.42 -14.21
C ARG A 449 -2.72 -2.73 -14.53
N PHE A 450 -2.97 -2.40 -15.80
CA PHE A 450 -4.25 -1.86 -16.25
C PHE A 450 -5.40 -2.86 -16.11
N PHE A 451 -5.15 -4.12 -16.42
CA PHE A 451 -6.14 -5.18 -16.27
C PHE A 451 -6.51 -5.39 -14.80
N ASP A 452 -5.52 -5.44 -13.91
CA ASP A 452 -5.72 -5.59 -12.46
C ASP A 452 -6.48 -4.39 -11.87
N ASP A 453 -6.14 -3.17 -12.28
CA ASP A 453 -6.89 -1.98 -11.86
C ASP A 453 -8.33 -2.00 -12.40
N LEU A 454 -8.54 -2.32 -13.68
CA LEU A 454 -9.88 -2.44 -14.24
C LEU A 454 -10.70 -3.54 -13.55
N TYR A 455 -10.08 -4.69 -13.26
CA TYR A 455 -10.68 -5.78 -12.49
C TYR A 455 -11.04 -5.34 -11.06
N SER A 456 -10.16 -4.56 -10.42
CA SER A 456 -10.37 -3.98 -9.10
C SER A 456 -11.54 -2.98 -9.10
N GLN A 457 -11.55 -2.02 -10.02
CA GLN A 457 -12.64 -1.06 -10.19
C GLN A 457 -13.97 -1.75 -10.45
N LEU A 458 -13.95 -2.81 -11.26
CA LEU A 458 -15.14 -3.58 -11.57
C LEU A 458 -15.72 -4.28 -10.35
N ASN A 459 -14.86 -4.94 -9.56
CA ASN A 459 -15.27 -5.52 -8.28
C ASN A 459 -15.75 -4.44 -7.32
N ALA A 460 -15.13 -3.26 -7.29
CA ALA A 460 -15.56 -2.16 -6.45
C ALA A 460 -16.95 -1.65 -6.85
N VAL A 461 -17.22 -1.44 -8.14
CA VAL A 461 -18.55 -0.98 -8.58
C VAL A 461 -19.61 -2.04 -8.31
N ILE A 462 -19.35 -3.31 -8.61
CA ILE A 462 -20.28 -4.42 -8.30
C ILE A 462 -20.51 -4.53 -6.80
N GLY A 463 -19.42 -4.50 -6.01
CA GLY A 463 -19.46 -4.54 -4.55
C GLY A 463 -20.24 -3.37 -3.96
N LYS A 464 -20.09 -2.17 -4.53
CA LYS A 464 -20.87 -0.99 -4.16
C LYS A 464 -22.36 -1.19 -4.45
N LYS A 465 -22.74 -1.71 -5.62
CA LYS A 465 -24.16 -2.01 -5.93
C LYS A 465 -24.71 -3.12 -5.03
N ALA A 466 -23.91 -4.12 -4.68
CA ALA A 466 -24.30 -5.15 -3.72
C ALA A 466 -24.49 -4.58 -2.31
N PHE A 467 -23.60 -3.68 -1.88
CA PHE A 467 -23.66 -2.98 -0.59
C PHE A 467 -24.86 -2.04 -0.47
N GLU A 468 -25.12 -1.24 -1.51
CA GLU A 468 -26.25 -0.29 -1.55
C GLU A 468 -27.61 -0.97 -1.79
N GLY A 469 -27.59 -2.19 -2.34
CA GLY A 469 -28.77 -2.87 -2.87
C GLY A 469 -29.14 -2.34 -4.26
N SER A 470 -29.02 -3.19 -5.27
CA SER A 470 -29.37 -2.82 -6.66
C SER A 470 -30.86 -2.48 -6.77
N LYS A 471 -31.16 -1.36 -7.44
CA LYS A 471 -32.53 -0.91 -7.74
C LYS A 471 -33.03 -1.43 -9.09
N GLN A 472 -32.13 -2.03 -9.88
CA GLN A 472 -32.39 -2.52 -11.22
C GLN A 472 -33.14 -3.85 -11.14
N GLU A 473 -34.14 -4.02 -12.01
CA GLU A 473 -34.97 -5.24 -12.04
C GLU A 473 -34.43 -6.29 -13.01
N HIS A 474 -33.44 -5.94 -13.85
CA HIS A 474 -32.87 -6.80 -14.88
C HIS A 474 -31.33 -6.70 -14.95
N PRO A 475 -30.60 -7.82 -15.17
CA PRO A 475 -29.13 -7.83 -15.28
C PRO A 475 -28.56 -6.87 -16.33
N ALA A 476 -29.27 -6.70 -17.44
CA ALA A 476 -28.92 -5.81 -18.55
C ALA A 476 -28.82 -4.34 -18.13
N GLU A 477 -29.78 -3.88 -17.33
CA GLU A 477 -29.79 -2.50 -16.81
C GLU A 477 -28.62 -2.29 -15.85
N LEU A 478 -28.39 -3.25 -14.95
CA LEU A 478 -27.30 -3.20 -13.99
C LEU A 478 -25.93 -3.19 -14.70
N LEU A 479 -25.78 -4.02 -15.74
CA LEU A 479 -24.58 -4.04 -16.59
C LEU A 479 -24.32 -2.67 -17.22
N SER A 480 -25.34 -2.02 -17.77
CA SER A 480 -25.18 -0.71 -18.41
C SER A 480 -24.72 0.37 -17.42
N VAL A 481 -25.22 0.33 -16.19
CA VAL A 481 -24.84 1.24 -15.10
C VAL A 481 -23.40 0.97 -14.67
N ILE A 482 -23.03 -0.29 -14.47
CA ILE A 482 -21.67 -0.68 -14.07
C ILE A 482 -20.65 -0.24 -15.13
N VAL A 483 -20.91 -0.51 -16.41
CA VAL A 483 -19.98 -0.12 -17.49
C VAL A 483 -19.83 1.40 -17.56
N SER A 484 -20.91 2.16 -17.36
CA SER A 484 -20.85 3.62 -17.33
C SER A 484 -20.02 4.13 -16.14
N ASP A 485 -20.25 3.60 -14.94
CA ASP A 485 -19.54 3.96 -13.71
C ASP A 485 -18.03 3.63 -13.83
N ILE A 486 -17.69 2.48 -14.43
CA ILE A 486 -16.30 2.08 -14.69
C ILE A 486 -15.66 2.99 -15.73
N ARG A 487 -16.35 3.30 -16.83
CA ARG A 487 -15.78 4.18 -17.86
C ARG A 487 -15.43 5.55 -17.29
N GLU A 488 -16.32 6.14 -16.49
CA GLU A 488 -16.06 7.43 -15.85
C GLU A 488 -14.91 7.37 -14.83
N SER A 489 -14.73 6.22 -14.17
CA SER A 489 -13.63 6.02 -13.21
C SER A 489 -12.29 5.79 -13.91
N PHE A 490 -12.29 4.97 -14.96
CA PHE A 490 -11.11 4.60 -15.72
C PHE A 490 -10.54 5.78 -16.53
N GLU A 491 -11.41 6.67 -17.06
CA GLU A 491 -11.00 7.92 -17.71
C GLU A 491 -10.24 8.89 -16.78
N LYS A 492 -10.26 8.66 -15.46
CA LYS A 492 -9.60 9.51 -14.44
C LYS A 492 -8.33 8.89 -13.86
N VAL A 493 -7.95 7.67 -14.27
CA VAL A 493 -6.78 6.97 -13.73
C VAL A 493 -5.50 7.51 -14.35
N ASP A 494 -4.52 7.85 -13.51
CA ASP A 494 -3.15 8.09 -13.96
C ASP A 494 -2.38 6.76 -13.93
N ALA A 495 -1.88 6.27 -15.07
CA ALA A 495 -1.17 5.00 -15.11
C ALA A 495 0.15 5.01 -14.31
N TRP A 496 0.78 6.18 -14.12
CA TRP A 496 1.96 6.28 -13.27
C TRP A 496 1.63 6.03 -11.79
N SER A 497 0.38 6.22 -11.38
CA SER A 497 -0.09 5.84 -10.05
C SER A 497 -0.24 4.31 -9.88
N LEU A 498 -0.33 3.56 -10.98
CA LEU A 498 -0.47 2.09 -10.96
C LEU A 498 0.87 1.36 -11.00
N ILE A 499 1.97 2.06 -11.28
CA ILE A 499 3.28 1.47 -11.57
C ILE A 499 4.25 1.82 -10.45
N SER A 500 4.73 0.79 -9.75
CA SER A 500 5.76 0.93 -8.72
C SER A 500 7.16 0.98 -9.32
N PHE A 501 8.15 1.43 -8.54
CA PHE A 501 9.55 1.35 -8.99
C PHE A 501 10.01 -0.09 -9.20
N GLU A 502 9.54 -1.02 -8.36
CA GLU A 502 9.81 -2.45 -8.50
C GLU A 502 9.36 -2.99 -9.88
N ASP A 503 8.21 -2.50 -10.37
CA ASP A 503 7.72 -2.86 -11.70
C ASP A 503 8.65 -2.39 -12.82
N VAL A 504 9.11 -1.13 -12.74
CA VAL A 504 10.06 -0.55 -13.69
C VAL A 504 11.39 -1.29 -13.64
N ALA A 505 11.91 -1.55 -12.44
CA ALA A 505 13.15 -2.27 -12.24
C ALA A 505 13.09 -3.71 -12.77
N ARG A 506 11.96 -4.42 -12.60
CA ARG A 506 11.76 -5.75 -13.19
C ARG A 506 11.83 -5.73 -14.72
N VAL A 507 11.20 -4.75 -15.37
CA VAL A 507 11.28 -4.58 -16.83
C VAL A 507 12.72 -4.34 -17.26
N VAL A 508 13.42 -3.45 -16.56
CA VAL A 508 14.83 -3.13 -16.86
C VAL A 508 15.75 -4.33 -16.65
N ARG A 509 15.52 -5.17 -15.63
CA ARG A 509 16.27 -6.42 -15.44
C ARG A 509 16.13 -7.35 -16.64
N LEU A 510 14.91 -7.54 -17.15
CA LEU A 510 14.66 -8.39 -18.31
C LEU A 510 15.37 -7.84 -19.56
N GLU A 511 15.45 -6.53 -19.71
CA GLU A 511 16.19 -5.92 -20.82
C GLU A 511 17.70 -6.03 -20.67
N ILE A 512 18.23 -5.87 -19.45
CA ILE A 512 19.65 -6.15 -19.15
C ILE A 512 19.94 -7.61 -19.50
N GLU A 513 19.07 -8.55 -19.11
CA GLU A 513 19.22 -9.97 -19.43
C GLU A 513 19.22 -10.24 -20.94
N ASN A 514 18.29 -9.61 -21.67
CA ASN A 514 18.23 -9.75 -23.12
C ASN A 514 19.47 -9.18 -23.82
N ASN A 515 19.96 -8.02 -23.38
CA ASN A 515 21.07 -7.31 -24.01
C ASN A 515 22.45 -7.89 -23.64
N HIS A 516 22.58 -8.50 -22.45
CA HIS A 516 23.86 -8.96 -21.88
C HIS A 516 23.94 -10.47 -21.64
N SER A 517 23.00 -11.25 -22.17
CA SER A 517 23.08 -12.72 -22.11
C SER A 517 24.21 -13.25 -22.98
N THR A 518 25.03 -14.14 -22.41
CA THR A 518 26.21 -14.72 -23.09
C THR A 518 25.99 -16.13 -23.65
N GLY A 519 24.75 -16.65 -23.59
CA GLY A 519 24.41 -18.04 -23.97
C GLY A 519 23.35 -18.16 -25.07
N VAL A 520 23.60 -19.02 -26.05
CA VAL A 520 22.71 -19.35 -27.20
C VAL A 520 21.73 -20.51 -26.88
N SER A 521 21.64 -20.98 -25.63
CA SER A 521 20.73 -22.08 -25.25
C SER A 521 19.72 -21.66 -24.19
N GLU A 522 18.45 -22.02 -24.42
CA GLU A 522 17.24 -21.59 -23.70
C GLU A 522 17.19 -21.91 -22.19
N ASP A 523 18.11 -22.69 -21.63
CA ASP A 523 17.98 -23.20 -20.24
C ASP A 523 18.96 -22.64 -19.20
N SER A 524 19.93 -21.79 -19.57
CA SER A 524 20.69 -20.99 -18.58
C SER A 524 21.46 -19.84 -19.24
N SER A 525 20.88 -18.65 -19.30
CA SER A 525 21.61 -17.44 -19.70
C SER A 525 22.57 -17.02 -18.58
N THR A 526 23.86 -17.24 -18.77
CA THR A 526 24.90 -16.56 -17.95
C THR A 526 25.01 -15.11 -18.43
N LEU A 527 24.91 -14.15 -17.51
CA LEU A 527 25.08 -12.73 -17.81
C LEU A 527 26.56 -12.38 -18.02
N SER A 528 26.86 -11.38 -18.84
CA SER A 528 28.18 -10.77 -18.92
C SER A 528 28.54 -10.03 -17.62
N ASP A 529 29.82 -9.75 -17.39
CA ASP A 529 30.27 -8.97 -16.23
C ASP A 529 29.62 -7.56 -16.18
N THR A 530 29.35 -6.97 -17.35
CA THR A 530 28.61 -5.70 -17.46
C THR A 530 27.14 -5.87 -17.06
N GLY A 531 26.49 -6.95 -17.50
CA GLY A 531 25.11 -7.28 -17.10
C GLY A 531 24.97 -7.49 -15.59
N ILE A 532 25.92 -8.21 -14.96
CA ILE A 532 25.96 -8.40 -13.50
C ILE A 532 26.13 -7.04 -12.79
N ALA A 533 27.02 -6.19 -13.27
CA ALA A 533 27.25 -4.87 -12.68
C ALA A 533 26.02 -3.94 -12.80
N LEU A 534 25.30 -3.97 -13.93
CA LEU A 534 24.04 -3.23 -14.11
C LEU A 534 22.93 -3.73 -13.18
N GLN A 535 22.80 -5.04 -13.01
CA GLN A 535 21.83 -5.62 -12.08
C GLN A 535 22.13 -5.26 -10.62
N ASN A 536 23.40 -5.24 -10.23
CA ASN A 536 23.82 -4.79 -8.90
C ASN A 536 23.48 -3.32 -8.69
N LEU A 537 23.83 -2.44 -9.65
CA LEU A 537 23.51 -1.01 -9.57
C LEU A 537 22.00 -0.75 -9.45
N LEU A 538 21.19 -1.47 -10.23
CA LEU A 538 19.73 -1.39 -10.13
C LEU A 538 19.20 -1.85 -8.77
N SER A 539 19.78 -2.92 -8.21
CA SER A 539 19.40 -3.45 -6.89
C SER A 539 19.82 -2.51 -5.75
N ASP A 540 20.95 -1.80 -5.90
CA ASP A 540 21.36 -0.74 -4.98
C ASP A 540 20.33 0.41 -4.98
N PHE A 541 19.81 0.80 -6.15
CA PHE A 541 18.73 1.80 -6.26
C PHE A 541 17.41 1.33 -5.64
N GLU A 542 17.02 0.07 -5.81
CA GLU A 542 15.84 -0.48 -5.14
C GLU A 542 16.00 -0.45 -3.62
N THR A 543 17.14 -0.92 -3.10
CA THR A 543 17.45 -0.92 -1.66
C THR A 543 17.47 0.51 -1.11
N LEU A 544 18.02 1.45 -1.87
CA LEU A 544 18.03 2.87 -1.51
C LEU A 544 16.62 3.42 -1.30
N VAL A 545 15.67 3.03 -2.15
CA VAL A 545 14.29 3.54 -2.15
C VAL A 545 13.42 2.85 -1.11
N ALA A 546 13.47 1.52 -1.06
CA ALA A 546 12.59 0.72 -0.20
C ALA A 546 13.01 0.81 1.28
N ASP A 547 14.31 0.83 1.55
CA ASP A 547 14.82 0.68 2.91
C ASP A 547 15.57 1.92 3.41
N VAL A 548 16.52 2.45 2.62
CA VAL A 548 17.43 3.50 3.11
C VAL A 548 16.74 4.85 3.23
N VAL A 549 16.01 5.31 2.21
CA VAL A 549 15.35 6.63 2.21
C VAL A 549 14.34 6.76 3.36
N PRO A 550 13.44 5.78 3.62
CA PRO A 550 12.56 5.82 4.78
C PRO A 550 13.34 5.83 6.11
N ASP A 551 14.36 4.97 6.28
CA ASP A 551 15.15 4.90 7.52
C ASP A 551 15.97 6.18 7.76
N VAL A 552 16.52 6.81 6.71
CA VAL A 552 17.18 8.13 6.80
C VAL A 552 16.18 9.19 7.28
N ALA A 553 15.00 9.25 6.67
CA ALA A 553 14.00 10.26 7.00
C ALA A 553 13.50 10.12 8.45
N ASP A 554 13.18 8.90 8.88
CA ASP A 554 12.74 8.60 10.24
C ASP A 554 13.84 8.86 11.27
N HIS A 555 15.10 8.48 10.98
CA HIS A 555 16.19 8.68 11.91
C HIS A 555 16.56 10.17 12.09
N LEU A 556 16.63 10.93 10.99
CA LEU A 556 16.92 12.37 11.02
C LEU A 556 15.84 13.17 11.78
N LEU A 557 14.60 12.67 11.80
CA LEU A 557 13.49 13.28 12.53
C LEU A 557 13.16 12.56 13.84
N SER A 558 13.98 11.59 14.26
CA SER A 558 13.77 10.89 15.52
C SER A 558 13.93 11.83 16.71
N LYS A 559 13.08 11.66 17.73
CA LYS A 559 13.11 12.51 18.93
C LYS A 559 14.46 12.52 19.64
N ALA A 560 15.16 11.38 19.63
CA ALA A 560 16.49 11.24 20.21
C ALA A 560 17.50 12.14 19.48
N LEU A 561 17.61 12.01 18.15
CA LEU A 561 18.56 12.77 17.34
C LEU A 561 18.22 14.26 17.33
N ILE A 562 16.95 14.63 17.22
CA ILE A 562 16.51 16.03 17.29
C ILE A 562 16.85 16.65 18.65
N SER A 563 16.67 15.91 19.74
CA SER A 563 17.03 16.41 21.07
C SER A 563 18.52 16.63 21.21
N GLU A 564 19.34 15.68 20.77
CA GLU A 564 20.80 15.79 20.76
C GLU A 564 21.29 16.95 19.88
N THR A 565 20.67 17.13 18.71
CA THR A 565 21.01 18.20 17.77
C THR A 565 20.69 19.58 18.35
N ILE A 566 19.51 19.75 18.95
CA ILE A 566 19.12 21.01 19.60
C ILE A 566 20.08 21.35 20.74
N ASP A 567 20.45 20.35 21.54
CA ASP A 567 21.35 20.54 22.67
C ASP A 567 22.76 20.92 22.18
N ALA A 568 23.24 20.33 21.07
CA ALA A 568 24.51 20.71 20.44
C ALA A 568 24.48 22.16 19.92
N VAL A 569 23.43 22.57 19.20
CA VAL A 569 23.29 23.95 18.70
C VAL A 569 23.25 24.96 19.86
N GLN A 570 22.49 24.67 20.92
CA GLN A 570 22.34 25.58 22.06
C GLN A 570 23.60 25.68 22.93
N ASN A 571 24.32 24.56 23.14
CA ASN A 571 25.48 24.52 24.03
C ASN A 571 26.79 24.86 23.32
N GLU A 572 26.95 24.45 22.05
CA GLU A 572 28.20 24.58 21.29
C GLU A 572 28.16 25.77 20.31
N GLY A 573 26.98 26.33 20.03
CA GLY A 573 26.81 27.49 19.13
C GLY A 573 27.07 27.17 17.66
N VAL A 574 26.89 25.91 17.28
CA VAL A 574 27.09 25.36 15.93
C VAL A 574 25.83 25.51 15.09
N ASP A 575 25.94 25.65 13.76
CA ASP A 575 24.78 25.68 12.87
C ASP A 575 24.03 24.33 12.87
N LEU A 576 22.70 24.36 12.60
CA LEU A 576 21.86 23.17 12.61
C LEU A 576 22.39 22.08 11.66
N ALA A 577 22.81 22.44 10.44
CA ALA A 577 23.29 21.46 9.47
C ALA A 577 24.64 20.86 9.89
N GLU A 578 25.53 21.67 10.50
CA GLU A 578 26.83 21.22 10.98
C GLU A 578 26.68 20.29 12.21
N ALA A 579 25.75 20.59 13.12
CA ALA A 579 25.41 19.72 14.24
C ALA A 579 24.87 18.37 13.76
N LEU A 580 23.95 18.36 12.78
CA LEU A 580 23.40 17.15 12.18
C LEU A 580 24.50 16.29 11.53
N LEU A 581 25.38 16.89 10.72
CA LEU A 581 26.49 16.18 10.09
C LEU A 581 27.44 15.57 11.12
N SER A 582 27.75 16.29 12.20
CA SER A 582 28.60 15.75 13.27
C SER A 582 27.98 14.55 13.97
N ILE A 583 26.65 14.54 14.16
CA ILE A 583 25.95 13.41 14.79
C ILE A 583 25.87 12.22 13.84
N ILE A 584 25.57 12.44 12.56
CA ILE A 584 25.57 11.40 11.52
C ILE A 584 26.95 10.71 11.45
N ASP A 585 28.03 11.49 11.52
CA ASP A 585 29.40 10.96 11.44
C ASP A 585 29.80 10.08 12.62
N LYS A 586 29.08 10.19 13.75
CA LYS A 586 29.29 9.34 14.94
C LYS A 586 28.53 8.01 14.85
N GLN A 587 27.60 7.85 13.89
CA GLN A 587 26.78 6.64 13.72
C GLN A 587 27.53 5.54 12.96
N SER A 588 28.49 4.89 13.62
CA SER A 588 29.31 3.84 13.02
C SER A 588 28.58 2.53 12.68
N GLU A 589 27.37 2.34 13.21
CA GLU A 589 26.56 1.12 13.03
C GLU A 589 25.76 1.12 11.72
N LYS A 590 25.58 2.28 11.07
CA LYS A 590 24.77 2.42 9.85
C LYS A 590 25.55 2.07 8.57
N PRO A 591 24.90 1.49 7.53
CA PRO A 591 25.54 1.18 6.26
C PRO A 591 26.14 2.41 5.55
N ALA A 592 27.17 2.21 4.72
CA ALA A 592 27.82 3.31 3.98
C ALA A 592 26.85 4.06 3.05
N MET A 593 25.95 3.34 2.37
CA MET A 593 24.90 3.90 1.52
C MET A 593 23.94 4.81 2.32
N TRP A 594 23.60 4.42 3.55
CA TRP A 594 22.78 5.22 4.45
C TRP A 594 23.49 6.52 4.86
N ASN A 595 24.76 6.43 5.26
CA ASN A 595 25.55 7.61 5.64
C ASN A 595 25.72 8.60 4.49
N ALA A 596 25.94 8.10 3.27
CA ALA A 596 26.04 8.93 2.08
C ALA A 596 24.73 9.67 1.78
N GLU A 597 23.59 8.97 1.84
CA GLU A 597 22.28 9.57 1.60
C GLU A 597 21.90 10.58 2.70
N ALA A 598 22.11 10.25 3.98
CA ALA A 598 21.84 11.15 5.10
C ALA A 598 22.66 12.45 5.00
N ARG A 599 23.95 12.35 4.68
CA ARG A 599 24.82 13.53 4.45
C ARG A 599 24.32 14.37 3.29
N LEU A 600 23.98 13.75 2.16
CA LEU A 600 23.44 14.45 1.00
C LEU A 600 22.16 15.21 1.35
N TRP A 601 21.33 14.68 2.26
CA TRP A 601 20.12 15.36 2.69
C TRP A 601 20.38 16.59 3.55
N VAL A 602 21.30 16.49 4.50
CA VAL A 602 21.67 17.64 5.33
C VAL A 602 22.39 18.71 4.50
N GLU A 603 23.21 18.31 3.53
CA GLU A 603 23.89 19.22 2.61
C GLU A 603 22.92 19.95 1.67
N ASP A 604 21.98 19.22 1.06
CA ASP A 604 20.92 19.82 0.25
C ASP A 604 20.11 20.85 1.04
N PHE A 605 19.82 20.56 2.31
CA PHE A 605 19.15 21.49 3.22
C PHE A 605 20.00 22.73 3.50
N ARG A 606 21.31 22.55 3.77
CA ARG A 606 22.25 23.65 4.00
C ARG A 606 22.29 24.63 2.83
N VAL A 607 22.20 24.13 1.60
CA VAL A 607 22.22 24.96 0.37
C VAL A 607 20.94 25.80 0.20
N GLN A 608 19.79 25.37 0.74
CA GLN A 608 18.53 26.11 0.65
C GLN A 608 18.49 27.39 1.51
N GLY A 609 19.46 27.56 2.42
CA GLY A 609 19.61 28.71 3.28
C GLY A 609 18.93 28.54 4.64
N THR A 610 19.59 29.04 5.69
CA THR A 610 19.11 29.00 7.08
C THR A 610 18.57 30.38 7.49
N ASP A 611 17.51 30.38 8.29
CA ASP A 611 16.98 31.54 9.01
C ASP A 611 17.82 31.77 10.29
N ASP A 612 17.78 32.96 10.87
CA ASP A 612 18.54 33.30 12.08
C ASP A 612 17.99 32.58 13.34
N LYS A 613 16.73 32.14 13.31
CA LYS A 613 16.07 31.47 14.44
C LYS A 613 16.10 29.95 14.32
N LEU A 614 16.56 29.28 15.38
CA LEU A 614 16.63 27.83 15.43
C LEU A 614 15.25 27.17 15.27
N SER A 615 14.20 27.75 15.87
CA SER A 615 12.85 27.21 15.75
C SER A 615 12.35 27.21 14.31
N THR A 616 12.60 28.27 13.54
CA THR A 616 12.23 28.34 12.12
C THR A 616 13.04 27.33 11.29
N ASN A 617 14.35 27.20 11.55
CA ASN A 617 15.19 26.22 10.87
C ASN A 617 14.76 24.78 11.10
N LEU A 618 14.37 24.43 12.32
CA LEU A 618 13.82 23.11 12.65
C LEU A 618 12.51 22.85 11.89
N MET A 619 11.63 23.84 11.77
CA MET A 619 10.39 23.72 10.99
C MET A 619 10.66 23.57 9.49
N HIS A 620 11.60 24.33 8.93
CA HIS A 620 12.01 24.19 7.53
C HIS A 620 12.65 22.83 7.27
N PHE A 621 13.48 22.34 8.19
CA PHE A 621 14.08 21.02 8.12
C PHE A 621 13.02 19.92 8.14
N LEU A 622 12.05 20.01 9.06
CA LEU A 622 10.91 19.08 9.13
C LEU A 622 10.14 19.03 7.79
N GLN A 623 9.76 20.19 7.25
CA GLN A 623 9.06 20.25 5.96
C GLN A 623 9.92 19.67 4.83
N PHE A 624 11.22 20.02 4.79
CA PHE A 624 12.16 19.55 3.78
C PHE A 624 12.26 18.03 3.77
N ILE A 625 12.40 17.39 4.93
CA ILE A 625 12.51 15.93 5.04
C ILE A 625 11.21 15.26 4.58
N HIS A 626 10.05 15.76 4.99
CA HIS A 626 8.75 15.20 4.57
C HIS A 626 8.49 15.35 3.07
N ASP A 627 8.87 16.48 2.48
CA ASP A 627 8.79 16.72 1.04
C ASP A 627 9.74 15.78 0.29
N LYS A 628 10.96 15.58 0.82
CA LYS A 628 11.98 14.75 0.18
C LYS A 628 11.65 13.27 0.23
N ALA A 629 11.20 12.76 1.38
CA ALA A 629 10.73 11.39 1.54
C ALA A 629 9.51 11.11 0.64
N GLY A 630 8.55 12.04 0.58
CA GLY A 630 7.35 11.89 -0.26
C GLY A 630 7.63 11.94 -1.77
N ARG A 631 8.55 12.80 -2.23
CA ARG A 631 8.85 12.93 -3.66
C ARG A 631 9.77 11.84 -4.19
N ARG A 632 10.79 11.41 -3.43
CA ARG A 632 11.84 10.48 -3.89
C ARG A 632 11.44 8.99 -3.89
N GLY A 633 10.25 8.65 -3.41
CA GLY A 633 9.73 7.26 -3.42
C GLY A 633 8.97 6.86 -4.70
N THR A 634 8.66 7.80 -5.59
CA THR A 634 7.89 7.49 -6.82
C THR A 634 8.80 6.94 -7.92
N ALA A 635 8.30 6.00 -8.73
CA ALA A 635 9.04 5.41 -9.86
C ALA A 635 9.67 6.48 -10.76
N ARG A 636 8.89 7.52 -11.07
CA ARG A 636 9.33 8.67 -11.88
C ARG A 636 10.50 9.43 -11.25
N SER A 637 10.43 9.76 -9.95
CA SER A 637 11.50 10.50 -9.28
C SER A 637 12.84 9.75 -9.25
N ILE A 638 12.77 8.42 -9.25
CA ILE A 638 13.96 7.56 -9.20
C ILE A 638 14.59 7.47 -10.58
N VAL A 639 13.78 7.35 -11.63
CA VAL A 639 14.27 7.45 -13.02
C VAL A 639 14.93 8.81 -13.25
N GLU A 640 14.30 9.90 -12.78
CA GLU A 640 14.88 11.25 -12.86
C GLU A 640 16.19 11.37 -12.07
N ARG A 641 16.29 10.71 -10.90
CA ARG A 641 17.53 10.65 -10.12
C ARG A 641 18.64 9.90 -10.84
N ILE A 642 18.37 8.70 -11.36
CA ILE A 642 19.33 7.90 -12.14
C ILE A 642 19.83 8.73 -13.32
N ALA A 643 18.91 9.41 -14.02
CA ALA A 643 19.26 10.29 -15.12
C ALA A 643 20.13 11.47 -14.68
N SER A 644 19.79 12.12 -13.57
CA SER A 644 20.60 13.21 -13.00
C SER A 644 22.01 12.74 -12.63
N GLU A 645 22.14 11.60 -11.95
CA GLU A 645 23.43 11.04 -11.53
C GLU A 645 24.30 10.62 -12.72
N ALA A 646 23.69 10.05 -13.76
CA ALA A 646 24.38 9.74 -15.01
C ALA A 646 24.81 11.01 -15.75
N ASN A 647 23.95 12.02 -15.83
CA ASN A 647 24.24 13.30 -16.49
C ASN A 647 25.39 14.05 -15.81
N VAL A 648 25.45 14.06 -14.47
CA VAL A 648 26.56 14.71 -13.72
C VAL A 648 27.88 14.03 -14.07
N ARG A 649 27.94 12.70 -13.99
CA ARG A 649 29.16 11.94 -14.30
C ARG A 649 29.57 12.07 -15.77
N GLU A 650 28.61 12.11 -16.69
CA GLU A 650 28.86 12.37 -18.11
C GLU A 650 29.41 13.77 -18.33
N GLN A 651 28.87 14.80 -17.65
CA GLN A 651 29.37 16.17 -17.73
C GLN A 651 30.80 16.29 -17.21
N GLU A 652 31.14 15.63 -16.11
CA GLU A 652 32.51 15.58 -15.57
C GLU A 652 33.48 14.98 -16.60
N TYR A 653 33.10 13.88 -17.26
CA TYR A 653 33.88 13.31 -18.34
C TYR A 653 34.01 14.23 -19.56
N GLN A 654 32.95 14.95 -19.94
CA GLN A 654 32.98 15.94 -21.01
C GLN A 654 33.86 17.16 -20.67
N ILE A 655 34.03 17.49 -19.40
CA ILE A 655 34.99 18.52 -18.96
C ILE A 655 36.42 18.00 -19.18
N LEU A 656 36.71 16.76 -18.75
CA LEU A 656 38.03 16.13 -18.96
C LEU A 656 38.40 16.02 -20.45
N ILE A 657 37.45 15.67 -21.32
CA ILE A 657 37.68 15.66 -22.78
C ILE A 657 38.02 17.06 -23.29
N ARG A 658 37.27 18.08 -22.87
CA ARG A 658 37.52 19.46 -23.33
C ARG A 658 38.88 19.98 -22.90
N GLU A 659 39.30 19.68 -21.67
CA GLU A 659 40.64 20.01 -21.17
C GLU A 659 41.72 19.29 -21.99
N TRP A 660 41.53 18.00 -22.29
CA TRP A 660 42.44 17.22 -23.13
C TRP A 660 42.51 17.74 -24.58
N GLU A 661 41.38 18.07 -25.21
CA GLU A 661 41.34 18.65 -26.56
C GLU A 661 42.07 20.00 -26.60
N GLN A 662 41.91 20.82 -25.57
CA GLN A 662 42.61 22.10 -25.46
C GLN A 662 44.12 21.90 -25.31
N GLU A 663 44.56 20.94 -24.50
CA GLU A 663 45.98 20.58 -24.37
C GLU A 663 46.56 20.05 -25.69
N CYS A 664 45.82 19.20 -26.40
CA CYS A 664 46.21 18.70 -27.72
C CYS A 664 46.33 19.83 -28.75
N HIS A 665 45.42 20.80 -28.74
CA HIS A 665 45.50 21.98 -29.61
C HIS A 665 46.72 22.84 -29.33
N VAL A 666 47.11 23.01 -28.05
CA VAL A 666 48.33 23.74 -27.68
C VAL A 666 49.58 23.01 -28.18
N ILE A 667 49.66 21.69 -27.94
CA ILE A 667 50.78 20.85 -28.38
C ILE A 667 50.87 20.84 -29.91
N GLU A 668 49.75 20.73 -30.62
CA GLU A 668 49.73 20.72 -32.09
C GLU A 668 50.17 22.07 -32.67
N ALA A 669 49.77 23.19 -32.06
CA ALA A 669 50.21 24.52 -32.46
C ALA A 669 51.72 24.75 -32.22
N GLU A 670 52.30 24.09 -31.22
CA GLU A 670 53.76 24.07 -31.01
C GLU A 670 54.46 23.16 -32.01
N ASN A 671 53.91 21.97 -32.27
CA ASN A 671 54.42 21.04 -33.28
C ASN A 671 54.37 21.63 -34.69
N GLU A 672 53.37 22.42 -35.03
CA GLU A 672 53.30 23.12 -36.31
C GLU A 672 54.46 24.12 -36.48
N LYS A 673 54.84 24.83 -35.40
CA LYS A 673 56.03 25.71 -35.42
C LYS A 673 57.32 24.92 -35.57
N ILE A 674 57.41 23.74 -34.94
CA ILE A 674 58.55 22.82 -35.07
C ILE A 674 58.66 22.30 -36.51
N ARG A 675 57.54 21.87 -37.11
CA ARG A 675 57.48 21.44 -38.51
C ARG A 675 57.91 22.55 -39.45
N ALA A 676 57.35 23.75 -39.30
CA ALA A 676 57.72 24.90 -40.12
C ALA A 676 59.20 25.32 -39.96
N HIS A 677 59.76 25.19 -38.75
CA HIS A 677 61.18 25.43 -38.50
C HIS A 677 62.07 24.40 -39.21
N ASN A 678 61.75 23.11 -39.08
CA ASN A 678 62.49 22.02 -39.72
C ASN A 678 62.39 22.10 -41.25
N GLU A 679 61.21 22.36 -41.81
CA GLU A 679 61.01 22.55 -43.25
C GLU A 679 61.82 23.74 -43.80
N LYS A 680 61.86 24.85 -43.07
CA LYS A 680 62.64 26.03 -43.47
C LYS A 680 64.14 25.77 -43.43
N ARG A 681 64.61 25.04 -42.42
CA ARG A 681 66.01 24.58 -42.32
C ARG A 681 66.37 23.69 -43.51
N ASP A 682 65.53 22.71 -43.84
CA ASP A 682 65.74 21.82 -44.99
C ASP A 682 65.72 22.58 -46.33
N ALA A 683 64.81 23.56 -46.49
CA ALA A 683 64.78 24.43 -47.66
C ALA A 683 66.07 25.26 -47.81
N LEU A 684 66.62 25.79 -46.71
CA LEU A 684 67.90 26.51 -46.72
C LEU A 684 69.08 25.61 -47.11
N PHE A 685 69.09 24.35 -46.65
CA PHE A 685 70.07 23.37 -47.11
C PHE A 685 69.96 23.09 -48.61
N GLN A 686 68.74 22.87 -49.11
CA GLN A 686 68.51 22.63 -50.55
C GLN A 686 68.91 23.84 -51.40
N GLN A 687 68.61 25.05 -50.93
CA GLN A 687 68.98 26.29 -51.62
C GLN A 687 70.50 26.47 -51.64
N ALA A 688 71.19 26.25 -50.51
CA ALA A 688 72.65 26.35 -50.44
C ALA A 688 73.33 25.31 -51.34
N GLN A 689 72.77 24.09 -51.42
CA GLN A 689 73.25 23.05 -52.32
C GLN A 689 73.06 23.41 -53.79
N SER A 690 71.89 23.96 -54.16
CA SER A 690 71.59 24.40 -55.53
C SER A 690 72.52 25.55 -55.96
N GLN A 691 72.71 26.55 -55.10
CA GLN A 691 73.64 27.67 -55.37
C GLN A 691 75.08 27.18 -55.51
N PHE A 692 75.53 26.26 -54.65
CA PHE A 692 76.86 25.67 -54.76
C PHE A 692 77.03 24.93 -56.10
N ASN A 693 76.04 24.14 -56.52
CA ASN A 693 76.08 23.40 -57.79
C ASN A 693 76.13 24.35 -59.00
N GLU A 694 75.34 25.43 -58.99
CA GLU A 694 75.35 26.44 -60.05
C GLU A 694 76.68 27.19 -60.12
N GLU A 695 77.20 27.64 -58.97
CA GLU A 695 78.49 28.31 -58.87
C GLU A 695 79.65 27.40 -59.29
N MET A 696 79.60 26.11 -58.93
CA MET A 696 80.57 25.10 -59.38
C MET A 696 80.51 24.87 -60.88
N ALA A 697 79.31 24.76 -61.46
CA ALA A 697 79.15 24.62 -62.91
C ALA A 697 79.67 25.86 -63.66
N GLN A 698 79.44 27.07 -63.13
CA GLN A 698 79.99 28.30 -63.67
C GLN A 698 81.52 28.34 -63.54
N TYR A 699 82.07 27.92 -62.40
CA TYR A 699 83.52 27.82 -62.18
C TYR A 699 84.17 26.85 -63.17
N GLU A 700 83.58 25.67 -63.37
CA GLU A 700 84.06 24.67 -64.34
C GLU A 700 83.96 25.17 -65.78
N SER A 701 82.86 25.82 -66.15
CA SER A 701 82.66 26.49 -67.45
C SER A 701 83.75 27.54 -67.74
N ILE A 702 84.08 28.39 -66.77
CA ILE A 702 85.13 29.41 -66.91
C ILE A 702 86.51 28.75 -66.99
N ARG A 703 86.75 27.70 -66.19
CA ARG A 703 87.99 26.91 -66.22
C ARG A 703 88.19 26.18 -67.55
N GLU A 704 87.12 25.65 -68.14
CA GLU A 704 87.13 24.95 -69.43
C GLU A 704 87.29 25.92 -70.61
N LYS A 705 86.61 27.07 -70.60
CA LYS A 705 86.84 28.17 -71.57
C LYS A 705 88.29 28.66 -71.53
N ARG A 706 88.90 28.72 -70.34
CA ARG A 706 90.34 28.97 -70.21
C ARG A 706 91.18 27.85 -70.81
N ARG A 707 90.87 26.58 -70.54
CA ARG A 707 91.59 25.43 -71.13
C ARG A 707 91.56 25.48 -72.67
N LEU A 708 90.42 25.83 -73.24
CA LEU A 708 90.23 25.97 -74.70
C LEU A 708 90.94 27.22 -75.26
N ALA A 709 90.91 28.36 -74.56
CA ALA A 709 91.66 29.57 -74.93
C ALA A 709 93.18 29.38 -74.82
N GLN A 710 93.64 28.57 -73.86
CA GLN A 710 95.05 28.27 -73.62
C GLN A 710 95.59 27.17 -74.57
N ALA A 711 94.72 26.45 -75.28
CA ALA A 711 95.05 25.49 -76.34
C ALA A 711 95.02 26.09 -77.77
N SER A 712 94.58 27.35 -77.94
CA SER A 712 94.46 28.03 -79.26
C SER A 712 95.45 29.20 -79.45
N LEU A 713 96.52 29.28 -78.65
CA LEU A 713 97.51 30.37 -78.69
C LEU A 713 98.85 29.89 -79.28
N ASP A 714 98.88 29.77 -80.61
CA ASP A 714 100.03 30.14 -81.44
C ASP A 714 99.51 31.21 -82.41
N SER A 715 100.08 32.42 -82.32
CA SER A 715 99.78 33.66 -83.05
C SER A 715 98.63 34.55 -82.51
N THR A 716 99.03 35.78 -82.15
CA THR A 716 98.27 36.97 -81.69
C THR A 716 98.03 37.10 -80.17
N GLY A 717 98.74 38.06 -79.57
CA GLY A 717 98.75 38.35 -78.14
C GLY A 717 97.46 39.00 -77.65
N VAL A 718 96.71 38.24 -76.85
CA VAL A 718 95.56 38.68 -76.08
C VAL A 718 95.84 38.45 -74.59
N ILE A 719 95.42 39.40 -73.74
CA ILE A 719 95.58 39.45 -72.29
C ILE A 719 94.83 38.27 -71.63
N ILE A 720 95.51 37.54 -70.73
CA ILE A 720 94.92 36.44 -69.93
C ILE A 720 94.22 37.05 -68.69
N PRO A 721 92.92 36.79 -68.45
CA PRO A 721 92.26 37.18 -67.19
C PRO A 721 92.72 36.32 -66.00
N ASP A 722 92.70 36.91 -64.80
CA ASP A 722 93.13 36.29 -63.53
C ASP A 722 92.46 34.93 -63.23
N LYS A 723 93.15 34.08 -62.45
CA LYS A 723 92.67 32.75 -62.07
C LYS A 723 91.32 32.89 -61.31
N PRO A 724 90.22 32.26 -61.76
CA PRO A 724 88.96 32.31 -61.01
C PRO A 724 89.15 31.60 -59.67
N ASN A 725 88.60 32.19 -58.60
CA ASN A 725 88.56 31.59 -57.28
C ASN A 725 87.50 30.48 -57.24
N PRO A 726 87.79 29.33 -56.59
CA PRO A 726 86.78 28.30 -56.40
C PRO A 726 85.65 28.82 -55.50
N PRO A 727 84.40 28.36 -55.71
CA PRO A 727 83.29 28.72 -54.85
C PRO A 727 83.48 28.16 -53.44
N ARG A 728 82.84 28.81 -52.46
CA ARG A 728 82.92 28.46 -51.03
C ARG A 728 82.37 27.04 -50.80
N SER A 729 83.11 26.20 -50.05
CA SER A 729 82.76 24.79 -49.83
C SER A 729 81.41 24.60 -49.15
N MET A 730 80.73 23.50 -49.48
CA MET A 730 79.44 23.16 -48.90
C MET A 730 79.50 22.98 -47.38
N GLU A 731 80.62 22.45 -46.85
CA GLU A 731 80.85 22.27 -45.42
C GLU A 731 80.81 23.58 -44.64
N LEU A 732 81.36 24.67 -45.19
CA LEU A 732 81.30 25.99 -44.56
C LEU A 732 79.91 26.62 -44.65
N ARG A 733 79.15 26.32 -45.71
CA ARG A 733 77.75 26.78 -45.85
C ARG A 733 76.82 26.04 -44.89
N ILE A 734 77.03 24.74 -44.69
CA ILE A 734 76.33 23.92 -43.70
C ILE A 734 76.63 24.44 -42.29
N ALA A 735 77.90 24.72 -41.98
CA ALA A 735 78.29 25.27 -40.69
C ALA A 735 77.68 26.65 -40.40
N ASP A 736 77.52 27.50 -41.42
CA ASP A 736 76.82 28.79 -41.27
C ASP A 736 75.32 28.59 -41.01
N ILE A 737 74.66 27.66 -41.71
CA ILE A 737 73.23 27.32 -41.50
C ILE A 737 73.03 26.73 -40.10
N ASP A 738 73.90 25.83 -39.67
CA ASP A 738 73.83 25.21 -38.33
C ASP A 738 74.18 26.19 -37.20
N ALA A 739 74.94 27.26 -37.50
CA ALA A 739 75.22 28.34 -36.54
C ALA A 739 74.03 29.31 -36.39
N GLU A 740 73.20 29.45 -37.42
CA GLU A 740 72.05 30.37 -37.45
C GLU A 740 70.70 29.68 -37.16
N TYR A 741 70.58 28.38 -37.45
CA TYR A 741 69.42 27.53 -37.16
C TYR A 741 69.82 26.34 -36.29
N SER A 742 69.15 26.18 -35.15
CA SER A 742 69.31 25.05 -34.24
C SER A 742 69.06 23.69 -34.95
N PRO A 743 69.59 22.57 -34.42
CA PRO A 743 69.33 21.23 -34.96
C PRO A 743 67.83 20.89 -34.97
N ASN A 744 67.42 19.94 -35.82
CA ASN A 744 66.03 19.51 -35.95
C ASN A 744 65.36 19.32 -34.58
N LEU A 745 64.29 20.08 -34.35
CA LEU A 745 63.50 20.00 -33.13
C LEU A 745 62.56 18.79 -33.25
N SER A 746 62.42 18.01 -32.16
CA SER A 746 61.49 16.87 -32.09
C SER A 746 60.10 17.34 -31.69
N GLU A 747 59.07 16.83 -32.35
CA GLU A 747 57.68 17.09 -31.98
C GLU A 747 57.37 16.58 -30.55
N ASN A 748 56.55 17.35 -29.83
CA ASN A 748 56.03 17.01 -28.52
C ASN A 748 54.94 15.92 -28.67
N PRO A 749 54.95 14.86 -27.82
CA PRO A 749 53.96 13.79 -27.90
C PRO A 749 52.58 14.26 -27.45
N ILE A 750 51.53 13.85 -28.19
CA ILE A 750 50.14 14.13 -27.83
C ILE A 750 49.70 13.18 -26.69
N PRO A 751 49.11 13.69 -25.60
CA PRO A 751 48.64 12.85 -24.49
C PRO A 751 47.51 11.90 -24.94
N PRO A 752 47.40 10.68 -24.37
CA PRO A 752 46.33 9.74 -24.71
C PRO A 752 44.96 10.30 -24.29
N LYS A 753 43.93 10.00 -25.09
CA LYS A 753 42.55 10.42 -24.80
C LYS A 753 42.08 9.79 -23.47
N PRO A 754 41.46 10.56 -22.55
CA PRO A 754 40.86 10.01 -21.33
C PRO A 754 39.85 8.90 -21.67
N GLU A 755 39.93 7.77 -20.95
CA GLU A 755 38.95 6.68 -21.07
C GLU A 755 37.74 6.95 -20.18
N LEU A 756 36.55 6.54 -20.65
CA LEU A 756 35.34 6.60 -19.84
C LEU A 756 35.46 5.59 -18.70
N SER A 757 35.22 6.04 -17.46
CA SER A 757 35.24 5.12 -16.32
C SER A 757 34.15 4.06 -16.46
N GLN A 758 34.44 2.84 -15.98
CA GLN A 758 33.46 1.74 -16.02
C GLN A 758 32.17 2.11 -15.28
N GLU A 759 32.28 2.82 -14.15
CA GLU A 759 31.13 3.31 -13.39
C GLU A 759 30.28 4.29 -14.23
N THR A 760 30.90 5.29 -14.86
CA THR A 760 30.17 6.24 -15.72
C THR A 760 29.46 5.53 -16.87
N SER A 761 30.09 4.52 -17.48
CA SER A 761 29.48 3.72 -18.54
C SER A 761 28.22 2.99 -18.06
N LEU A 762 28.27 2.38 -16.87
CA LEU A 762 27.13 1.65 -16.29
C LEU A 762 25.95 2.58 -15.96
N TYR A 763 26.23 3.76 -15.40
CA TYR A 763 25.20 4.76 -15.10
C TYR A 763 24.52 5.31 -16.36
N VAL A 764 25.30 5.60 -17.40
CA VAL A 764 24.79 6.07 -18.70
C VAL A 764 23.91 5.00 -19.35
N GLU A 765 24.38 3.75 -19.37
CA GLU A 765 23.61 2.65 -19.95
C GLU A 765 22.30 2.42 -19.17
N LEU A 766 22.35 2.39 -17.83
CA LEU A 766 21.15 2.23 -17.00
C LEU A 766 20.16 3.39 -17.20
N ARG A 767 20.64 4.64 -17.30
CA ARG A 767 19.80 5.80 -17.63
C ARG A 767 19.11 5.60 -18.97
N ASP A 768 19.85 5.23 -20.00
CA ASP A 768 19.34 5.14 -21.37
C ASP A 768 18.28 4.03 -21.46
N THR A 769 18.53 2.87 -20.86
CA THR A 769 17.54 1.78 -20.73
C THR A 769 16.30 2.23 -19.96
N MET A 770 16.45 2.87 -18.80
CA MET A 770 15.34 3.38 -18.01
C MET A 770 14.52 4.45 -18.77
N THR A 771 15.18 5.39 -19.43
CA THR A 771 14.52 6.49 -20.15
C THR A 771 13.78 5.97 -21.38
N GLN A 772 14.39 5.03 -22.11
CA GLN A 772 13.73 4.35 -23.23
C GLN A 772 12.48 3.61 -22.76
N ASN A 773 12.55 2.89 -21.63
CA ASN A 773 11.40 2.21 -21.06
C ASN A 773 10.31 3.16 -20.63
N VAL A 774 10.62 4.23 -19.92
CA VAL A 774 9.65 5.26 -19.53
C VAL A 774 8.97 5.86 -20.77
N SER A 775 9.71 6.11 -21.85
CA SER A 775 9.14 6.61 -23.10
C SER A 775 8.19 5.60 -23.75
N MET A 776 8.61 4.33 -23.87
CA MET A 776 7.76 3.25 -24.39
C MET A 776 6.50 3.10 -23.53
N MET A 777 6.64 3.14 -22.22
CA MET A 777 5.53 3.04 -21.27
C MET A 777 4.49 4.14 -21.52
N ASN A 778 4.89 5.39 -21.72
CA ASN A 778 3.94 6.47 -22.01
C ASN A 778 3.19 6.24 -23.34
N GLU A 779 3.88 5.79 -24.39
CA GLU A 779 3.24 5.52 -25.70
C GLU A 779 2.28 4.33 -25.65
N TYR A 780 2.62 3.28 -24.90
CA TYR A 780 1.76 2.12 -24.73
C TYR A 780 0.58 2.40 -23.81
N GLN A 781 0.76 3.25 -22.80
CA GLN A 781 -0.31 3.68 -21.91
C GLN A 781 -1.53 4.21 -22.70
N GLU A 782 -1.34 5.20 -23.56
CA GLU A 782 -2.43 5.81 -24.35
C GLU A 782 -3.13 4.78 -25.26
N LYS A 783 -2.34 3.88 -25.87
CA LYS A 783 -2.87 2.78 -26.70
C LYS A 783 -3.71 1.82 -25.88
N MET A 784 -3.21 1.40 -24.71
CA MET A 784 -3.91 0.48 -23.83
C MET A 784 -5.19 1.10 -23.30
N GLU A 785 -5.15 2.35 -22.81
CA GLU A 785 -6.35 3.07 -22.38
C GLU A 785 -7.43 3.08 -23.47
N THR A 786 -7.04 3.37 -24.71
CA THR A 786 -7.96 3.34 -25.85
C THR A 786 -8.56 1.95 -26.10
N ILE A 787 -7.72 0.90 -26.08
CA ILE A 787 -8.15 -0.50 -26.27
C ILE A 787 -9.11 -0.92 -25.14
N PHE A 788 -8.79 -0.61 -23.88
CA PHE A 788 -9.63 -0.91 -22.72
C PHE A 788 -10.96 -0.16 -22.79
N LEU A 789 -10.98 1.12 -23.18
CA LEU A 789 -12.21 1.91 -23.33
C LEU A 789 -13.09 1.39 -24.48
N GLU A 790 -12.48 0.98 -25.60
CA GLU A 790 -13.21 0.34 -26.70
C GLU A 790 -13.78 -1.01 -26.26
N ARG A 791 -12.99 -1.82 -25.56
CA ARG A 791 -13.45 -3.10 -25.04
C ARG A 791 -14.51 -2.96 -23.97
N LEU A 792 -14.47 -1.93 -23.11
CA LEU A 792 -15.54 -1.63 -22.15
C LEU A 792 -16.87 -1.31 -22.87
N LYS A 793 -16.82 -0.59 -24.00
CA LYS A 793 -18.02 -0.36 -24.83
C LYS A 793 -18.51 -1.66 -25.45
N GLN A 794 -17.60 -2.49 -25.94
CA GLN A 794 -17.95 -3.80 -26.48
C GLN A 794 -18.47 -4.76 -25.39
N LEU A 795 -18.00 -4.64 -24.15
CA LEU A 795 -18.47 -5.41 -23.01
C LEU A 795 -19.94 -5.12 -22.73
N GLN A 796 -20.40 -3.89 -22.98
CA GLN A 796 -21.83 -3.59 -22.91
C GLN A 796 -22.64 -4.36 -23.97
N SER A 797 -22.19 -4.43 -25.23
CA SER A 797 -22.90 -5.15 -26.28
C SER A 797 -22.83 -6.68 -26.12
N ASP A 798 -21.64 -7.18 -25.84
CA ASP A 798 -21.34 -8.60 -25.74
C ASP A 798 -21.92 -9.16 -24.43
N GLY A 799 -21.82 -8.39 -23.33
CA GLY A 799 -22.37 -8.75 -22.03
C GLY A 799 -23.90 -8.85 -22.03
N LEU A 800 -24.61 -8.00 -22.78
CA LEU A 800 -26.07 -8.14 -22.94
C LEU A 800 -26.43 -9.49 -23.58
N THR A 801 -25.70 -9.88 -24.62
CA THR A 801 -25.90 -11.17 -25.31
C THR A 801 -25.48 -12.34 -24.42
N ALA A 802 -24.39 -12.18 -23.66
CA ALA A 802 -23.88 -13.20 -22.75
C ALA A 802 -24.85 -13.48 -21.59
N THR A 803 -25.54 -12.46 -21.06
CA THR A 803 -26.49 -12.65 -19.93
C THR A 803 -27.58 -13.67 -20.21
N GLU A 804 -27.99 -13.85 -21.47
CA GLU A 804 -29.02 -14.83 -21.85
C GLU A 804 -28.56 -16.29 -21.73
N THR A 805 -27.25 -16.52 -21.82
CA THR A 805 -26.64 -17.87 -21.75
C THR A 805 -26.12 -18.26 -20.37
N ILE A 806 -26.21 -17.35 -19.40
CA ILE A 806 -25.68 -17.58 -18.05
C ILE A 806 -26.59 -18.51 -17.26
N SER A 807 -25.94 -19.48 -16.61
CA SER A 807 -26.53 -20.37 -15.63
C SER A 807 -25.89 -20.08 -14.26
N LEU A 808 -26.72 -19.95 -13.23
CA LEU A 808 -26.29 -19.73 -11.84
C LEU A 808 -26.69 -20.91 -10.95
N SER A 809 -25.85 -21.26 -9.98
CA SER A 809 -26.18 -22.28 -8.99
C SER A 809 -26.93 -21.65 -7.81
N ILE A 810 -28.13 -22.15 -7.51
CA ILE A 810 -28.89 -21.71 -6.34
C ILE A 810 -28.60 -22.53 -5.09
N GLY A 811 -27.58 -23.41 -5.12
CA GLY A 811 -27.10 -24.19 -3.98
C GLY A 811 -26.12 -23.38 -3.10
N ASP A 812 -24.87 -23.85 -3.02
CA ASP A 812 -23.85 -23.23 -2.15
C ASP A 812 -23.51 -21.78 -2.56
N GLU A 813 -23.54 -21.43 -3.86
CA GLU A 813 -23.26 -20.06 -4.32
C GLU A 813 -24.28 -19.04 -3.79
N LEU A 814 -25.57 -19.41 -3.73
CA LEU A 814 -26.61 -18.56 -3.14
C LEU A 814 -26.41 -18.42 -1.62
N LEU A 815 -26.01 -19.50 -0.95
CA LEU A 815 -25.70 -19.44 0.47
C LEU A 815 -24.54 -18.47 0.72
N GLU A 816 -23.46 -18.56 -0.04
CA GLU A 816 -22.32 -17.63 0.07
C GLU A 816 -22.73 -16.17 -0.19
N TYR A 817 -23.59 -15.94 -1.18
CA TYR A 817 -24.15 -14.61 -1.42
C TYR A 817 -24.92 -14.09 -0.21
N LEU A 818 -25.87 -14.88 0.33
CA LEU A 818 -26.67 -14.50 1.50
C LEU A 818 -25.82 -14.33 2.76
N MET A 819 -24.75 -15.12 2.90
CA MET A 819 -23.76 -14.96 3.96
C MET A 819 -23.15 -13.56 3.93
N VAL A 820 -22.79 -13.07 2.75
CA VAL A 820 -22.12 -11.78 2.56
C VAL A 820 -23.10 -10.61 2.57
N SER A 821 -24.27 -10.73 1.95
CA SER A 821 -25.20 -9.61 1.75
C SER A 821 -26.10 -9.34 2.96
N VAL A 822 -26.48 -10.38 3.73
CA VAL A 822 -27.49 -10.26 4.79
C VAL A 822 -27.06 -10.88 6.12
N ILE A 823 -26.62 -12.14 6.13
CA ILE A 823 -26.42 -12.90 7.39
C ILE A 823 -25.26 -12.31 8.21
N ARG A 824 -24.15 -11.97 7.54
CA ARG A 824 -23.02 -11.27 8.15
C ARG A 824 -23.24 -9.76 8.09
N GLY A 825 -24.12 -9.26 8.95
CA GLY A 825 -24.65 -7.89 8.88
C GLY A 825 -23.61 -6.77 8.97
N LEU A 826 -22.41 -7.01 9.52
CA LEU A 826 -21.36 -5.98 9.57
C LEU A 826 -20.75 -5.69 8.19
N SER A 827 -20.99 -6.52 7.17
CA SER A 827 -20.59 -6.25 5.77
C SER A 827 -21.21 -4.95 5.21
N ARG A 828 -22.29 -4.48 5.83
CA ARG A 828 -23.08 -3.30 5.45
C ARG A 828 -22.62 -2.02 6.15
N LEU A 829 -21.50 -2.11 6.86
CA LEU A 829 -20.87 -1.00 7.58
C LEU A 829 -19.59 -0.59 6.87
N LEU A 830 -19.36 0.72 6.81
CA LEU A 830 -18.18 1.35 6.25
C LEU A 830 -17.47 2.13 7.38
N PRO A 831 -16.29 1.67 7.85
CA PRO A 831 -15.58 2.33 8.94
C PRO A 831 -14.94 3.63 8.47
N ARG A 832 -15.30 4.73 9.12
CA ARG A 832 -14.75 6.07 8.93
C ARG A 832 -13.91 6.45 10.14
N PRO A 833 -12.57 6.58 10.04
CA PRO A 833 -11.79 7.04 11.17
C PRO A 833 -12.27 8.43 11.57
N THR A 834 -12.34 8.69 12.88
CA THR A 834 -12.86 9.94 13.44
C THR A 834 -11.87 10.57 14.38
N ARG A 835 -11.29 9.78 15.30
CA ARG A 835 -10.34 10.25 16.31
C ARG A 835 -9.31 9.19 16.69
N ALA A 836 -8.13 9.65 17.07
CA ALA A 836 -7.12 8.86 17.77
C ALA A 836 -6.54 9.65 18.94
N TYR A 837 -6.27 8.96 20.05
CA TYR A 837 -5.64 9.54 21.22
C TYR A 837 -4.32 8.80 21.50
N LEU A 838 -3.23 9.56 21.61
CA LEU A 838 -1.89 9.03 21.87
C LEU A 838 -1.31 9.67 23.13
N ARG A 839 -0.47 8.93 23.85
CA ARG A 839 0.24 9.40 25.05
C ARG A 839 1.74 9.29 24.87
N ASN A 840 2.49 10.28 25.33
CA ASN A 840 3.91 10.08 25.58
C ASN A 840 4.09 9.51 27.01
N PRO A 841 4.64 8.29 27.19
CA PRO A 841 4.83 7.70 28.51
C PRO A 841 5.80 8.50 29.41
N ASP A 842 6.75 9.23 28.81
CA ASP A 842 7.69 10.09 29.54
C ASP A 842 7.05 11.43 29.97
N SER A 843 5.89 11.77 29.41
CA SER A 843 5.15 13.01 29.67
C SER A 843 3.64 12.74 29.67
N PRO A 844 3.12 11.99 30.64
CA PRO A 844 1.74 11.46 30.63
C PRO A 844 0.66 12.54 30.74
N ASP A 845 1.03 13.76 31.15
CA ASP A 845 0.13 14.91 31.24
C ASP A 845 -0.29 15.44 29.86
N PHE A 846 0.43 15.09 28.79
CA PHE A 846 0.13 15.52 27.43
C PHE A 846 -0.50 14.38 26.62
N ILE A 847 -1.59 14.71 25.94
CA ILE A 847 -2.32 13.80 25.07
C ILE A 847 -2.33 14.39 23.68
N TYR A 848 -1.85 13.62 22.72
CA TYR A 848 -2.01 13.96 21.31
C TYR A 848 -3.39 13.53 20.87
N VAL A 849 -4.06 14.42 20.17
CA VAL A 849 -5.38 14.19 19.60
C VAL A 849 -5.25 14.32 18.10
N VAL A 850 -5.58 13.23 17.41
CA VAL A 850 -5.72 13.20 15.96
C VAL A 850 -7.20 13.22 15.64
N THR A 851 -7.62 14.12 14.75
CA THR A 851 -8.99 14.19 14.26
C THR A 851 -9.04 14.01 12.75
N TYR A 852 -10.05 13.30 12.29
CA TYR A 852 -10.25 12.95 10.88
C TYR A 852 -11.55 13.61 10.42
N GLU A 853 -11.45 14.50 9.43
CA GLU A 853 -12.59 15.19 8.83
C GLU A 853 -12.69 14.82 7.35
N GLN A 854 -13.79 14.22 6.96
CA GLN A 854 -14.04 13.78 5.58
C GLN A 854 -14.94 14.79 4.87
N ARG A 855 -14.54 15.22 3.66
CA ARG A 855 -15.33 16.07 2.78
C ARG A 855 -15.20 15.58 1.34
N GLU A 856 -16.29 15.09 0.77
CA GLU A 856 -16.34 14.56 -0.60
C GLU A 856 -15.29 13.44 -0.83
N SER A 857 -14.16 13.75 -1.50
CA SER A 857 -13.03 12.85 -1.76
C SER A 857 -11.72 13.30 -1.08
N GLU A 858 -11.78 14.31 -0.22
CA GLU A 858 -10.66 14.81 0.58
C GLU A 858 -10.82 14.39 2.05
N LEU A 859 -9.78 13.77 2.61
CA LEU A 859 -9.64 13.51 4.03
C LEU A 859 -8.65 14.51 4.61
N THR A 860 -9.12 15.31 5.56
CA THR A 860 -8.28 16.21 6.35
C THR A 860 -8.00 15.59 7.71
N ILE A 861 -6.73 15.43 8.04
CA ILE A 861 -6.27 14.94 9.34
C ILE A 861 -5.63 16.11 10.08
N ARG A 862 -6.09 16.38 11.29
CA ARG A 862 -5.47 17.38 12.17
C ARG A 862 -4.86 16.68 13.38
N ILE A 863 -3.60 16.97 13.64
CA ILE A 863 -2.85 16.48 14.79
C ILE A 863 -2.61 17.68 15.70
N GLY A 864 -2.87 17.52 16.98
CA GLY A 864 -2.43 18.50 17.97
C GLY A 864 -2.26 17.93 19.37
N GLU A 865 -1.71 18.74 20.26
CA GLU A 865 -1.49 18.38 21.67
C GLU A 865 -2.49 19.07 22.60
N SER A 866 -2.84 18.40 23.70
CA SER A 866 -3.60 19.00 24.80
C SER A 866 -3.11 18.49 26.15
N LYS A 867 -3.11 19.38 27.15
CA LYS A 867 -2.66 19.06 28.50
C LYS A 867 -3.86 18.62 29.36
N MET A 868 -3.82 17.40 29.89
CA MET A 868 -4.77 16.92 30.88
C MET A 868 -4.61 17.72 32.19
N GLY A 869 -5.63 18.51 32.56
CA GLY A 869 -5.63 19.31 33.80
C GLY A 869 -5.66 20.83 33.62
N GLY A 870 -5.77 21.35 32.40
CA GLY A 870 -6.24 22.72 32.16
C GLY A 870 -7.74 22.78 32.42
N ALA A 871 -8.15 23.49 33.47
CA ALA A 871 -9.55 23.62 33.88
C ALA A 871 -10.48 24.05 32.73
N VAL A 872 -11.58 23.31 32.58
CA VAL A 872 -12.91 23.91 32.33
C VAL A 872 -13.65 23.92 33.66
#